data_AF-A0A3D5ZM08-F1
#
_entry.id   AF-A0A3D5ZM08-F1
#
_cell.length_a   1.000
_cell.length_b   1.000
_cell.length_c   1.000
_cell.angle_alpha   90.00
_cell.angle_beta   90.00
_cell.angle_gamma   90.00
#
_symmetry.space_group_name_H-M   'P 1'
#
loop_
_entity.id
_entity.type
_entity.pdbx_description
1 polymer ?
#
loop_
_entity_poly.entity_id
_entity_poly.type
_entity_poly.pdbx_seq_one_letter_code
_entity_poly.pdbx_strand_id
1 'polypeptide(L)'
;MNKKTRLVLVAVLLVALVATLLAACTLDDSTTTTDADKLYTAYSAVVSAKGYKPVSKTEFEEILTAATKDGGTITSVNATLETANGTEKWILTFVLGDGTTKTAEHAANKADSPDPDPNPTPDPDPTPDPTGNDGSSVEKAYSVSEAVAVVKQLASGAHSDTKLYVRGYITSEPQYFSNHKSYNFYMGDVASDSSNSFMAYSAQISSGSIKQGDEIVIYGYLIHFVKDGSPVYEIGYASGLDNPQIVLVNNGATPTPTPGGDPENDGKTADTAYTVADALIVGNKLANNAYSSGQVYLKGTIIWEVGSTVEDGETYTYMYIADTIPSDSDDQFAAYVYVDYYDMSDFTELAIGDEVVLYGYLMHIDDATYGNYISMTSYAVNEDAGEYIDPVLISVNGNSKPAPEPDPSEHNFPNYFTYGKCQDEGCHVIGRKAADSTFKNNFKYTLTETDYNKYVGYYNWMVANVNNASTDADEFYNNMNYFGNGLNHVYEQNDIASVLYNVSGDSTDYDTSTTWYYDLLNKYVDIIVKANSSTNTAIKNSLSKKVDPDDIQYALGEGTGNASKIQEEIDNILSQYNNEITSESPNTTTIAGLYEQLVNKNNQLAVLYGYDNYMTYAYKNVYNRNYTPTQTKAMSAFVKQYIVPLYTSINAKFETAYNALDGNDATDADINLYKGLIFDSLFTKTTSKYFDEVKDAIDLISNYFKYLDNSNDVMFYDAVEDLFKTGNYFVGQVEGAFTYYMPQVGNTILYFDNTDYGEGYYHCYSNSFTFVHEFGHYYENVHNLTKSGERPLSYDFCETQSQGNEMMFLAWLGSNTTASKGYNAVKYSQLANMLQTVLNATAIDEFEQAVYTGSYEGYTTLNKNNYQDLYDTICTKYGINDKENGNTYWMGVCFDNAAYYISYAMSALPSIEIYAKAVDKDGGLDVARTAYLTLFTNASTDYNTVLAAAGLHNAFEEALYTELTNAIK
;
A
#
# COMPACT_ATOMS: atom_id res chain seq x y z
N MET A 1 3.21 9.71 38.15
CA MET A 1 2.71 9.31 36.82
C MET A 1 1.32 8.75 37.01
N ASN A 2 0.34 9.12 36.18
CA ASN A 2 -1.01 8.54 36.30
C ASN A 2 -0.95 7.04 35.97
N LYS A 3 -1.86 6.23 36.54
CA LYS A 3 -2.00 4.77 36.30
C LYS A 3 -1.83 4.35 34.83
N LYS A 4 -2.18 5.24 33.89
CA LYS A 4 -2.02 5.07 32.45
C LYS A 4 -0.58 4.78 32.00
N THR A 5 0.44 5.45 32.53
CA THR A 5 1.85 5.25 32.11
C THR A 5 2.39 3.87 32.50
N ARG A 6 1.72 3.16 33.43
CA ARG A 6 2.09 1.80 33.87
C ARG A 6 1.41 0.71 33.05
N LEU A 7 0.18 0.96 32.59
CA LEU A 7 -0.49 0.10 31.61
C LEU A 7 0.20 0.18 30.25
N VAL A 8 0.71 1.35 29.91
CA VAL A 8 1.55 1.61 28.74
C VAL A 8 2.84 0.79 28.70
N LEU A 9 3.49 0.57 29.84
CA LEU A 9 4.69 -0.27 29.94
C LEU A 9 4.42 -1.74 29.57
N VAL A 10 3.15 -2.15 29.58
CA VAL A 10 2.68 -3.46 29.11
C VAL A 10 2.09 -3.34 27.69
N ALA A 11 1.43 -2.22 27.36
CA ALA A 11 0.79 -2.01 26.05
C ALA A 11 1.77 -1.76 24.88
N VAL A 12 2.96 -1.18 25.12
CA VAL A 12 3.98 -0.99 24.08
C VAL A 12 4.59 -2.32 23.62
N LEU A 13 4.51 -3.37 24.45
CA LEU A 13 4.82 -4.76 24.08
C LEU A 13 3.66 -5.45 23.33
N LEU A 14 2.44 -4.90 23.36
CA LEU A 14 1.26 -5.48 22.70
C LEU A 14 1.02 -4.95 21.28
N VAL A 15 1.33 -3.70 20.98
CA VAL A 15 0.95 -3.10 19.67
C VAL A 15 1.94 -3.43 18.54
N ALA A 16 3.21 -3.71 18.85
CA ALA A 16 4.24 -4.00 17.83
C ALA A 16 4.37 -5.50 17.47
N LEU A 17 3.59 -6.39 18.09
CA LEU A 17 3.83 -7.84 17.99
C LEU A 17 2.57 -8.69 17.76
N VAL A 18 1.38 -8.09 17.84
CA VAL A 18 0.15 -8.68 17.27
C VAL A 18 0.21 -8.65 15.73
N ALA A 19 1.02 -7.74 15.17
CA ALA A 19 1.31 -7.59 13.75
C ALA A 19 2.11 -8.73 13.09
N THR A 20 2.90 -9.50 13.85
CA THR A 20 3.82 -10.51 13.28
C THR A 20 3.45 -11.96 13.57
N LEU A 21 2.27 -12.24 14.16
CA LEU A 21 1.92 -13.60 14.60
C LEU A 21 0.56 -14.13 14.11
N LEU A 22 -0.08 -13.47 13.15
CA LEU A 22 -1.25 -14.00 12.46
C LEU A 22 -0.93 -14.64 11.08
N ALA A 23 0.32 -14.59 10.58
CA ALA A 23 0.73 -15.24 9.31
C ALA A 23 1.25 -16.69 9.39
N ALA A 24 1.33 -17.33 10.55
CA ALA A 24 1.78 -18.73 10.59
C ALA A 24 0.62 -19.71 10.31
N CYS A 25 0.06 -19.63 9.10
CA CYS A 25 -0.72 -20.69 8.44
C CYS A 25 -0.58 -20.55 6.91
N THR A 26 0.55 -21.02 6.38
CA THR A 26 0.72 -22.00 5.28
C THR A 26 2.14 -21.86 4.72
N LEU A 27 2.96 -22.88 4.95
CA LEU A 27 4.25 -23.07 4.29
C LEU A 27 4.00 -23.46 2.82
N ASP A 28 4.70 -22.82 1.88
CA ASP A 28 5.18 -23.53 0.70
C ASP A 28 6.64 -23.16 0.44
N ASP A 29 7.49 -24.18 0.54
CA ASP A 29 8.93 -24.13 0.61
C ASP A 29 9.48 -24.61 -0.75
N SER A 30 9.58 -23.73 -1.75
CA SER A 30 10.43 -24.02 -2.92
C SER A 30 10.87 -22.77 -3.69
N THR A 31 12.11 -22.34 -3.46
CA THR A 31 13.09 -22.03 -4.54
C THR A 31 14.41 -21.58 -3.93
N THR A 32 15.45 -22.41 -4.09
CA THR A 32 16.84 -22.02 -3.91
C THR A 32 17.36 -21.39 -5.20
N THR A 33 18.05 -20.22 -5.17
CA THR A 33 19.30 -19.95 -5.93
C THR A 33 19.91 -18.55 -5.69
N THR A 34 21.22 -18.47 -5.87
CA THR A 34 22.12 -17.30 -5.98
C THR A 34 21.70 -16.31 -7.09
N ASP A 35 20.86 -15.31 -6.80
CA ASP A 35 20.31 -14.40 -7.82
C ASP A 35 21.10 -13.10 -8.00
N ALA A 36 21.83 -12.99 -9.12
CA ALA A 36 22.40 -11.72 -9.60
C ALA A 36 21.33 -10.63 -9.76
N ASP A 37 20.07 -11.03 -9.95
CA ASP A 37 18.90 -10.17 -10.15
C ASP A 37 18.52 -9.41 -8.88
N LYS A 38 18.57 -10.08 -7.72
CA LYS A 38 18.33 -9.45 -6.42
C LYS A 38 19.43 -8.45 -6.08
N LEU A 39 20.68 -8.79 -6.36
CA LEU A 39 21.82 -7.89 -6.16
C LEU A 39 21.77 -6.68 -7.11
N TYR A 40 21.37 -6.88 -8.37
CA TYR A 40 21.20 -5.79 -9.33
C TYR A 40 20.06 -4.85 -8.91
N THR A 41 18.95 -5.39 -8.41
CA THR A 41 17.80 -4.62 -7.91
C THR A 41 18.19 -3.75 -6.71
N ALA A 42 18.94 -4.31 -5.75
CA ALA A 42 19.44 -3.55 -4.60
C ALA A 42 20.41 -2.44 -5.03
N TYR A 43 21.34 -2.73 -5.95
CA TYR A 43 22.25 -1.73 -6.53
C TYR A 43 21.51 -0.62 -7.28
N SER A 44 20.57 -0.98 -8.16
CA SER A 44 19.88 -0.04 -9.04
C SER A 44 18.95 0.89 -8.26
N ALA A 45 18.29 0.40 -7.23
CA ALA A 45 17.47 1.20 -6.32
C ALA A 45 18.31 2.28 -5.61
N VAL A 46 19.50 1.94 -5.09
CA VAL A 46 20.38 2.89 -4.39
C VAL A 46 20.93 3.97 -5.33
N VAL A 47 21.28 3.61 -6.56
CA VAL A 47 21.79 4.57 -7.56
C VAL A 47 20.67 5.50 -8.05
N SER A 48 19.48 4.95 -8.31
CA SER A 48 18.32 5.70 -8.81
C SER A 48 17.75 6.64 -7.76
N ALA A 49 17.70 6.22 -6.49
CA ALA A 49 17.27 7.06 -5.37
C ALA A 49 18.14 8.32 -5.19
N LYS A 50 19.37 8.33 -5.73
CA LYS A 50 20.25 9.51 -5.73
C LYS A 50 20.18 10.35 -7.01
N GLY A 51 19.28 10.03 -7.94
CA GLY A 51 19.09 10.76 -9.20
C GLY A 51 20.11 10.43 -10.29
N TYR A 52 20.73 9.25 -10.23
CA TYR A 52 21.68 8.77 -11.22
C TYR A 52 21.12 7.56 -11.98
N LYS A 53 21.55 7.36 -13.22
CA LYS A 53 21.19 6.17 -14.00
C LYS A 53 22.10 4.99 -13.60
N PRO A 54 21.54 3.85 -13.14
CA PRO A 54 22.34 2.65 -12.89
C PRO A 54 22.96 2.12 -14.18
N VAL A 55 24.10 1.41 -14.06
CA VAL A 55 24.68 0.70 -15.21
C VAL A 55 23.75 -0.40 -15.70
N SER A 56 23.91 -0.84 -16.95
CA SER A 56 23.09 -1.92 -17.49
C SER A 56 23.27 -3.21 -16.67
N LYS A 57 22.24 -4.06 -16.62
CA LYS A 57 22.29 -5.36 -15.93
C LYS A 57 23.48 -6.20 -16.40
N THR A 58 23.72 -6.25 -17.71
CA THR A 58 24.86 -6.93 -18.31
C THR A 58 26.21 -6.39 -17.80
N GLU A 59 26.35 -5.07 -17.69
CA GLU A 59 27.58 -4.45 -17.17
C GLU A 59 27.76 -4.69 -15.66
N PHE A 60 26.65 -4.69 -14.90
CA PHE A 60 26.68 -5.06 -13.49
C PHE A 60 27.08 -6.54 -13.29
N GLU A 61 26.58 -7.46 -14.11
CA GLU A 61 26.95 -8.87 -14.08
C GLU A 61 28.44 -9.08 -14.42
N GLU A 62 29.01 -8.28 -15.33
CA GLU A 62 30.45 -8.28 -15.60
C GLU A 62 31.27 -7.82 -14.38
N ILE A 63 30.82 -6.77 -13.69
CA ILE A 63 31.42 -6.26 -12.45
C ILE A 63 31.33 -7.33 -11.34
N LEU A 64 30.17 -7.96 -11.20
CA LEU A 64 29.90 -9.02 -10.23
C LEU A 64 30.78 -10.26 -10.51
N THR A 65 30.91 -10.65 -11.77
CA THR A 65 31.76 -11.77 -12.23
C THR A 65 33.25 -11.47 -11.97
N ALA A 66 33.68 -10.22 -12.18
CA ALA A 66 35.04 -9.80 -11.86
C ALA A 66 35.33 -9.84 -10.35
N ALA A 67 34.37 -9.46 -9.51
CA ALA A 67 34.49 -9.51 -8.05
C ALA A 67 34.54 -10.96 -7.50
N THR A 68 33.84 -11.90 -8.14
CA THR A 68 33.74 -13.32 -7.75
C THR A 68 34.80 -14.24 -8.36
N LYS A 69 35.74 -13.71 -9.15
CA LYS A 69 36.75 -14.46 -9.93
C LYS A 69 37.63 -15.42 -9.12
N ASP A 70 37.74 -15.24 -7.81
CA ASP A 70 38.53 -16.10 -6.90
C ASP A 70 37.70 -17.17 -6.16
N GLY A 71 36.40 -17.25 -6.43
CA GLY A 71 35.45 -18.15 -5.75
C GLY A 71 34.97 -17.62 -4.40
N GLY A 72 33.65 -17.50 -4.22
CA GLY A 72 32.99 -17.08 -2.98
C GLY A 72 31.55 -16.62 -3.24
N THR A 73 30.64 -16.81 -2.27
CA THR A 73 29.24 -16.36 -2.36
C THR A 73 29.14 -14.90 -1.92
N ILE A 74 28.50 -14.05 -2.72
CA ILE A 74 28.23 -12.65 -2.36
C ILE A 74 26.88 -12.60 -1.64
N THR A 75 26.86 -11.96 -0.48
CA THR A 75 25.67 -11.84 0.37
C THR A 75 25.01 -10.47 0.23
N SER A 76 25.74 -9.43 -0.17
CA SER A 76 25.17 -8.10 -0.45
C SER A 76 26.08 -7.24 -1.32
N VAL A 77 25.49 -6.20 -1.92
CA VAL A 77 26.19 -5.14 -2.66
C VAL A 77 25.74 -3.78 -2.14
N ASN A 78 26.69 -2.89 -1.87
CA ASN A 78 26.44 -1.51 -1.46
C ASN A 78 27.05 -0.55 -2.48
N ALA A 79 26.34 0.52 -2.85
CA ALA A 79 26.83 1.54 -3.77
C ALA A 79 27.02 2.88 -3.07
N THR A 80 28.24 3.42 -3.09
CA THR A 80 28.56 4.73 -2.49
C THR A 80 29.08 5.68 -3.56
N LEU A 81 28.56 6.90 -3.60
CA LEU A 81 29.03 7.94 -4.50
C LEU A 81 30.24 8.66 -3.89
N GLU A 82 31.37 8.69 -4.60
CA GLU A 82 32.56 9.44 -4.21
C GLU A 82 32.79 10.60 -5.18
N THR A 83 33.07 11.80 -4.65
CA THR A 83 33.36 13.00 -5.44
C THR A 83 34.80 13.45 -5.19
N ALA A 84 35.65 13.40 -6.21
CA ALA A 84 37.04 13.88 -6.14
C ALA A 84 37.35 14.77 -7.34
N ASN A 85 37.89 15.98 -7.10
CA ASN A 85 38.26 16.96 -8.12
C ASN A 85 37.16 17.28 -9.16
N GLY A 86 35.89 17.28 -8.75
CA GLY A 86 34.76 17.59 -9.63
C GLY A 86 34.30 16.44 -10.54
N THR A 87 34.83 15.23 -10.34
CA THR A 87 34.36 14.01 -11.00
C THR A 87 33.70 13.09 -9.97
N GLU A 88 32.51 12.60 -10.29
CA GLU A 88 31.71 11.69 -9.46
C GLU A 88 31.88 10.25 -9.97
N LYS A 89 32.08 9.31 -9.03
CA LYS A 89 32.18 7.87 -9.32
C LYS A 89 31.42 7.06 -8.29
N TRP A 90 30.86 5.93 -8.72
CA TRP A 90 30.25 4.94 -7.85
C TRP A 90 31.29 3.92 -7.40
N ILE A 91 31.34 3.66 -6.10
CA ILE A 91 32.10 2.58 -5.47
C ILE A 91 31.10 1.51 -5.06
N LEU A 92 31.11 0.39 -5.77
CA LEU A 92 30.33 -0.79 -5.45
C LEU A 92 31.15 -1.66 -4.50
N THR A 93 30.64 -1.92 -3.30
CA THR A 93 31.26 -2.79 -2.29
C THR A 93 30.44 -4.06 -2.16
N PHE A 94 31.03 -5.17 -2.57
CA PHE A 94 30.45 -6.51 -2.46
C PHE A 94 30.92 -7.16 -1.16
N VAL A 95 29.98 -7.67 -0.36
CA VAL A 95 30.27 -8.42 0.86
C VAL A 95 30.21 -9.91 0.54
N LEU A 96 31.28 -10.63 0.86
CA LEU A 96 31.35 -12.09 0.71
C LEU A 96 30.84 -12.79 1.97
N GLY A 97 30.40 -14.04 1.83
CA GLY A 97 29.87 -14.85 2.93
C GLY A 97 30.84 -15.10 4.10
N ASP A 98 32.13 -14.80 3.96
CA ASP A 98 33.12 -14.83 5.04
C ASP A 98 33.32 -13.46 5.74
N GLY A 99 32.52 -12.46 5.35
CA GLY A 99 32.56 -11.09 5.89
C GLY A 99 33.62 -10.19 5.25
N THR A 100 34.39 -10.67 4.27
CA THR A 100 35.36 -9.82 3.54
C THR A 100 34.66 -8.98 2.46
N THR A 101 35.27 -7.85 2.09
CA THR A 101 34.70 -6.92 1.11
C THR A 101 35.59 -6.76 -0.12
N LYS A 102 34.98 -6.73 -1.31
CA LYS A 102 35.64 -6.35 -2.57
C LYS A 102 34.96 -5.14 -3.18
N THR A 103 35.76 -4.26 -3.81
CA THR A 103 35.24 -3.01 -4.38
C THR A 103 35.47 -2.92 -5.88
N ALA A 104 34.50 -2.36 -6.60
CA ALA A 104 34.61 -1.97 -8.00
C ALA A 104 34.21 -0.51 -8.19
N GLU A 105 34.91 0.21 -9.07
CA GLU A 105 34.64 1.62 -9.36
C GLU A 105 34.04 1.76 -10.75
N HIS A 106 33.01 2.61 -10.89
CA HIS A 106 32.42 2.96 -12.17
C HIS A 106 32.02 4.44 -12.22
N ALA A 107 31.95 5.04 -13.42
CA ALA A 107 31.60 6.46 -13.58
C ALA A 107 30.14 6.74 -13.16
N ALA A 108 29.87 7.90 -12.55
CA ALA A 108 28.52 8.29 -12.19
C ALA A 108 27.83 9.04 -13.34
N ASN A 109 26.71 8.50 -13.83
CA ASN A 109 25.90 9.13 -14.88
C ASN A 109 24.68 9.81 -14.24
N LYS A 110 24.70 11.15 -14.11
CA LYS A 110 23.53 11.91 -13.66
C LYS A 110 22.38 11.71 -14.64
N ALA A 111 21.16 11.56 -14.12
CA ALA A 111 19.97 11.59 -14.96
C ALA A 111 19.85 13.00 -15.59
N ASP A 112 19.62 13.08 -16.91
CA ASP A 112 19.66 14.34 -17.65
C ASP A 112 18.63 15.35 -17.13
N SER A 113 19.11 16.50 -16.69
CA SER A 113 18.34 17.75 -16.54
C SER A 113 18.70 18.66 -17.73
N PRO A 114 17.76 19.45 -18.30
CA PRO A 114 18.04 20.29 -19.46
C PRO A 114 19.06 21.37 -19.08
N ASP A 115 20.25 21.35 -19.69
CA ASP A 115 21.26 22.37 -19.50
C ASP A 115 20.99 23.58 -20.43
N PRO A 116 21.31 24.82 -20.02
CA PRO A 116 20.97 26.04 -20.71
C PRO A 116 22.00 26.38 -21.80
N ASP A 117 21.50 27.11 -22.79
CA ASP A 117 22.18 27.58 -23.99
C ASP A 117 23.47 28.40 -23.73
N PRO A 118 24.60 28.14 -24.41
CA PRO A 118 25.75 29.03 -24.43
C PRO A 118 25.80 29.83 -25.73
N ASN A 119 25.52 31.13 -25.62
CA ASN A 119 25.69 32.13 -26.67
C ASN A 119 27.18 32.38 -27.01
N PRO A 120 27.55 32.58 -28.29
CA PRO A 120 28.67 33.45 -28.65
C PRO A 120 28.31 34.56 -29.66
N THR A 121 28.93 35.72 -29.45
CA THR A 121 28.80 37.06 -30.10
C THR A 121 29.45 37.20 -31.51
N PRO A 122 29.58 38.40 -32.17
CA PRO A 122 28.71 38.98 -33.22
C PRO A 122 29.40 39.35 -34.60
N ASP A 123 28.56 39.56 -35.64
CA ASP A 123 28.72 40.39 -36.89
C ASP A 123 29.75 39.95 -37.98
N PRO A 124 29.62 40.27 -39.32
CA PRO A 124 28.86 41.36 -39.94
C PRO A 124 27.88 41.03 -41.09
N ASP A 125 26.85 41.87 -41.18
CA ASP A 125 25.91 42.09 -42.29
C ASP A 125 26.59 42.25 -43.69
N PRO A 126 25.93 41.81 -44.77
CA PRO A 126 25.48 42.81 -45.75
C PRO A 126 24.07 42.56 -46.35
N THR A 127 23.16 43.50 -46.05
CA THR A 127 21.96 44.02 -46.77
C THR A 127 21.89 43.85 -48.30
N PRO A 128 20.74 44.19 -48.97
CA PRO A 128 19.31 43.96 -48.67
C PRO A 128 18.48 43.52 -49.93
N ASP A 129 17.28 42.91 -49.80
CA ASP A 129 16.14 43.12 -50.73
C ASP A 129 14.81 42.47 -50.21
N PRO A 130 13.58 42.82 -50.67
CA PRO A 130 12.77 43.90 -50.10
C PRO A 130 11.31 43.50 -49.75
N THR A 131 11.06 42.43 -48.98
CA THR A 131 9.68 42.00 -48.64
C THR A 131 9.43 41.67 -47.18
N GLY A 132 10.46 41.59 -46.33
CA GLY A 132 10.31 41.16 -44.93
C GLY A 132 10.15 39.65 -44.74
N ASN A 133 10.15 38.88 -45.84
CA ASN A 133 10.23 37.42 -45.82
C ASN A 133 11.69 37.02 -45.66
N ASP A 134 12.00 36.29 -44.59
CA ASP A 134 13.35 35.79 -44.27
C ASP A 134 13.43 34.26 -44.38
N GLY A 135 12.32 33.60 -44.76
CA GLY A 135 12.22 32.16 -44.89
C GLY A 135 12.28 31.40 -43.56
N SER A 136 12.18 32.07 -42.41
CA SER A 136 12.29 31.46 -41.08
C SER A 136 11.01 30.78 -40.57
N SER A 137 9.86 31.09 -41.14
CA SER A 137 8.54 30.60 -40.74
C SER A 137 7.58 30.56 -41.93
N VAL A 138 6.43 29.92 -41.76
CA VAL A 138 5.39 29.82 -42.81
C VAL A 138 4.87 31.21 -43.19
N GLU A 139 4.71 32.14 -42.23
CA GLU A 139 4.23 33.51 -42.45
C GLU A 139 5.25 34.40 -43.17
N LYS A 140 6.54 34.12 -42.97
CA LYS A 140 7.66 34.84 -43.59
C LYS A 140 8.35 34.03 -44.70
N ALA A 141 7.66 33.05 -45.27
CA ALA A 141 8.20 32.19 -46.31
C ALA A 141 8.66 33.01 -47.52
N TYR A 142 9.81 32.66 -48.09
CA TYR A 142 10.26 33.25 -49.36
C TYR A 142 9.26 32.92 -50.46
N SER A 143 8.94 33.90 -51.30
CA SER A 143 8.36 33.62 -52.62
C SER A 143 9.35 32.81 -53.47
N VAL A 144 8.88 32.17 -54.54
CA VAL A 144 9.74 31.39 -55.45
C VAL A 144 10.81 32.28 -56.08
N SER A 145 10.49 33.51 -56.49
CA SER A 145 11.51 34.43 -57.02
C SER A 145 12.59 34.81 -56.00
N GLU A 146 12.22 34.96 -54.73
CA GLU A 146 13.15 35.24 -53.64
C GLU A 146 14.04 34.04 -53.34
N ALA A 147 13.44 32.85 -53.26
CA ALA A 147 14.18 31.60 -53.10
C ALA A 147 15.20 31.43 -54.24
N VAL A 148 14.81 31.66 -55.49
CA VAL A 148 15.72 31.61 -56.64
C VAL A 148 16.85 32.65 -56.55
N ALA A 149 16.57 33.85 -56.02
CA ALA A 149 17.60 34.88 -55.81
C ALA A 149 18.62 34.45 -54.74
N VAL A 150 18.16 33.82 -53.65
CA VAL A 150 19.01 33.25 -52.59
C VAL A 150 19.84 32.08 -53.14
N VAL A 151 19.21 31.15 -53.85
CA VAL A 151 19.87 29.96 -54.42
C VAL A 151 20.98 30.35 -55.41
N LYS A 152 20.78 31.41 -56.20
CA LYS A 152 21.78 31.91 -57.16
C LYS A 152 23.06 32.46 -56.51
N GLN A 153 23.03 32.79 -55.22
CA GLN A 153 24.21 33.23 -54.49
C GLN A 153 25.06 32.04 -54.00
N LEU A 154 24.53 30.83 -54.01
CA LEU A 154 25.23 29.61 -53.62
C LEU A 154 26.19 29.14 -54.72
N ALA A 155 27.35 28.59 -54.32
CA ALA A 155 28.25 27.91 -55.25
C ALA A 155 27.57 26.66 -55.83
N SER A 156 27.89 26.31 -57.09
CA SER A 156 27.34 25.10 -57.72
C SER A 156 27.69 23.84 -56.91
N GLY A 157 26.68 23.07 -56.52
CA GLY A 157 26.76 21.90 -55.64
C GLY A 157 26.57 22.20 -54.16
N ALA A 158 26.35 23.46 -53.77
CA ALA A 158 26.07 23.86 -52.39
C ALA A 158 24.57 24.01 -52.11
N HIS A 159 24.22 23.95 -50.83
CA HIS A 159 22.88 24.17 -50.29
C HIS A 159 22.89 25.28 -49.24
N SER A 160 21.71 25.80 -48.86
CA SER A 160 21.59 26.75 -47.74
C SER A 160 22.04 26.12 -46.40
N ASP A 161 22.57 26.92 -45.48
CA ASP A 161 23.05 26.44 -44.17
C ASP A 161 21.91 25.96 -43.27
N THR A 162 20.71 26.54 -43.44
CA THR A 162 19.49 26.17 -42.74
C THR A 162 18.38 25.79 -43.73
N LYS A 163 17.37 25.09 -43.23
CA LYS A 163 16.12 24.87 -43.96
C LYS A 163 15.31 26.18 -43.96
N LEU A 164 14.63 26.44 -45.06
CA LEU A 164 13.86 27.65 -45.28
C LEU A 164 12.46 27.30 -45.78
N TYR A 165 11.49 28.14 -45.44
CA TYR A 165 10.12 28.05 -45.94
C TYR A 165 10.01 28.80 -47.27
N VAL A 166 9.50 28.13 -48.31
CA VAL A 166 9.22 28.71 -49.63
C VAL A 166 7.75 28.55 -49.97
N ARG A 167 7.09 29.66 -50.27
CA ARG A 167 5.69 29.72 -50.70
C ARG A 167 5.60 29.92 -52.21
N GLY A 168 4.76 29.12 -52.85
CA GLY A 168 4.52 29.24 -54.29
C GLY A 168 3.40 28.34 -54.77
N TYR A 169 3.05 28.49 -56.04
CA TYR A 169 2.05 27.66 -56.71
C TYR A 169 2.72 26.50 -57.42
N ILE A 170 2.09 25.33 -57.41
CA ILE A 170 2.51 24.17 -58.21
C ILE A 170 2.21 24.47 -59.68
N THR A 171 3.23 24.54 -60.52
CA THR A 171 3.09 24.97 -61.92
C THR A 171 3.21 23.83 -62.93
N SER A 172 3.60 22.63 -62.49
CA SER A 172 3.60 21.40 -63.30
C SER A 172 2.82 20.28 -62.61
N GLU A 173 2.35 19.29 -63.38
CA GLU A 173 1.71 18.09 -62.82
C GLU A 173 2.63 17.40 -61.79
N PRO A 174 2.20 17.24 -60.52
CA PRO A 174 2.99 16.55 -59.50
C PRO A 174 3.24 15.09 -59.85
N GLN A 175 4.50 14.68 -59.85
CA GLN A 175 4.89 13.29 -60.08
C GLN A 175 5.18 12.60 -58.76
N TYR A 176 4.35 11.63 -58.39
CA TYR A 176 4.52 10.84 -57.18
C TYR A 176 5.49 9.68 -57.37
N PHE A 177 6.43 9.53 -56.44
CA PHE A 177 7.39 8.44 -56.38
C PHE A 177 7.12 7.57 -55.15
N SER A 178 6.43 6.45 -55.38
CA SER A 178 5.97 5.53 -54.33
C SER A 178 7.09 5.02 -53.42
N ASN A 179 8.29 4.81 -53.96
CA ASN A 179 9.42 4.23 -53.24
C ASN A 179 10.00 5.17 -52.17
N HIS A 180 9.75 6.47 -52.28
CA HIS A 180 10.24 7.49 -51.34
C HIS A 180 9.10 8.31 -50.70
N LYS A 181 7.85 7.92 -50.99
CA LYS A 181 6.62 8.60 -50.56
C LYS A 181 6.70 10.13 -50.78
N SER A 182 7.21 10.55 -51.93
CA SER A 182 7.51 11.95 -52.21
C SER A 182 7.10 12.37 -53.62
N TYR A 183 7.00 13.69 -53.84
CA TYR A 183 6.59 14.31 -55.09
C TYR A 183 7.71 15.16 -55.70
N ASN A 184 7.75 15.18 -57.04
CA ASN A 184 8.55 16.14 -57.80
C ASN A 184 7.63 17.03 -58.64
N PHE A 185 7.84 18.33 -58.60
CA PHE A 185 7.11 19.31 -59.42
C PHE A 185 7.85 20.65 -59.50
N TYR A 186 7.50 21.48 -60.47
CA TYR A 186 7.94 22.87 -60.57
C TYR A 186 7.01 23.80 -59.81
N MET A 187 7.60 24.87 -59.28
CA MET A 187 6.88 25.94 -58.57
C MET A 187 7.14 27.29 -59.21
N GLY A 188 6.19 28.21 -59.04
CA GLY A 188 6.31 29.63 -59.43
C GLY A 188 5.50 30.53 -58.51
N ASP A 189 5.73 31.85 -58.58
CA ASP A 189 5.03 32.83 -57.74
C ASP A 189 3.54 32.98 -58.10
N VAL A 190 3.17 32.54 -59.30
CA VAL A 190 1.79 32.53 -59.80
C VAL A 190 1.49 31.20 -60.48
N ALA A 191 0.27 30.70 -60.33
CA ALA A 191 -0.14 29.39 -60.88
C ALA A 191 0.03 29.25 -62.41
N SER A 192 0.09 30.37 -63.15
CA SER A 192 0.28 30.38 -64.60
C SER A 192 1.75 30.41 -65.05
N ASP A 193 2.71 30.42 -64.12
CA ASP A 193 4.14 30.48 -64.47
C ASP A 193 4.60 29.17 -65.12
N SER A 194 5.04 29.24 -66.38
CA SER A 194 5.51 28.08 -67.16
C SER A 194 7.03 28.06 -67.35
N SER A 195 7.78 28.82 -66.54
CA SER A 195 9.24 28.95 -66.68
C SER A 195 10.01 27.68 -66.25
N ASN A 196 9.40 26.84 -65.41
CA ASN A 196 10.01 25.66 -64.79
C ASN A 196 11.37 25.97 -64.14
N SER A 197 11.53 27.18 -63.58
CA SER A 197 12.83 27.66 -63.11
C SER A 197 13.19 27.23 -61.68
N PHE A 198 12.23 26.73 -60.91
CA PHE A 198 12.44 26.29 -59.52
C PHE A 198 11.69 24.99 -59.25
N MET A 199 12.40 23.96 -58.78
CA MET A 199 11.85 22.61 -58.59
C MET A 199 11.71 22.28 -57.10
N ALA A 200 10.61 21.64 -56.72
CA ALA A 200 10.51 20.88 -55.48
C ALA A 200 10.92 19.44 -55.78
N TYR A 201 12.00 18.97 -55.17
CA TYR A 201 12.56 17.64 -55.42
C TYR A 201 12.48 16.77 -54.18
N SER A 202 11.81 15.62 -54.30
CA SER A 202 11.52 14.68 -53.22
C SER A 202 10.72 15.31 -52.08
N ALA A 203 9.74 16.15 -52.40
CA ALA A 203 8.89 16.81 -51.42
C ALA A 203 7.86 15.83 -50.83
N GLN A 204 7.91 15.63 -49.52
CA GLN A 204 6.99 14.75 -48.80
C GLN A 204 5.82 15.57 -48.25
N ILE A 205 4.65 14.94 -48.17
CA ILE A 205 3.46 15.51 -47.54
C ILE A 205 2.91 14.48 -46.56
N SER A 206 2.59 14.90 -45.35
CA SER A 206 2.13 14.01 -44.29
C SER A 206 0.73 13.47 -44.57
N SER A 207 -0.14 14.26 -45.20
CA SER A 207 -1.48 13.84 -45.65
C SER A 207 -2.06 14.79 -46.71
N GLY A 208 -2.98 14.28 -47.54
CA GLY A 208 -3.63 15.05 -48.61
C GLY A 208 -3.01 14.86 -50.00
N SER A 209 -3.77 15.23 -51.04
CA SER A 209 -3.32 15.20 -52.44
C SER A 209 -3.01 16.60 -52.94
N ILE A 210 -1.92 16.74 -53.70
CA ILE A 210 -1.54 17.99 -54.37
C ILE A 210 -1.81 17.88 -55.88
N LYS A 211 -2.18 19.00 -56.50
CA LYS A 211 -2.35 19.09 -57.96
C LYS A 211 -1.76 20.39 -58.50
N GLN A 212 -1.57 20.43 -59.83
CA GLN A 212 -1.16 21.65 -60.50
C GLN A 212 -2.16 22.79 -60.21
N GLY A 213 -1.65 23.94 -59.77
CA GLY A 213 -2.41 25.12 -59.40
C GLY A 213 -2.61 25.35 -57.90
N ASP A 214 -2.31 24.37 -57.04
CA ASP A 214 -2.40 24.55 -55.58
C ASP A 214 -1.31 25.53 -55.09
N GLU A 215 -1.67 26.41 -54.14
CA GLU A 215 -0.70 27.22 -53.39
C GLU A 215 -0.19 26.44 -52.20
N ILE A 216 1.13 26.33 -52.05
CA ILE A 216 1.75 25.53 -51.00
C ILE A 216 2.89 26.28 -50.31
N VAL A 217 3.26 25.82 -49.12
CA VAL A 217 4.51 26.18 -48.45
C VAL A 217 5.34 24.92 -48.24
N ILE A 218 6.59 24.93 -48.71
CA ILE A 218 7.55 23.84 -48.54
C ILE A 218 8.66 24.29 -47.61
N TYR A 219 9.02 23.43 -46.65
CA TYR A 219 10.14 23.62 -45.75
C TYR A 219 11.30 22.67 -46.12
N GLY A 220 12.47 23.22 -46.44
CA GLY A 220 13.61 22.41 -46.90
C GLY A 220 14.84 23.24 -47.27
N TYR A 221 15.88 22.55 -47.74
CA TYR A 221 17.13 23.21 -48.14
C TYR A 221 17.07 23.71 -49.59
N LEU A 222 17.58 24.92 -49.81
CA LEU A 222 17.71 25.53 -51.12
C LEU A 222 19.02 25.08 -51.77
N ILE A 223 18.96 24.52 -52.99
CA ILE A 223 20.11 23.88 -53.64
C ILE A 223 20.32 24.44 -55.06
N HIS A 224 21.58 24.72 -55.39
CA HIS A 224 22.03 25.15 -56.72
C HIS A 224 23.01 24.15 -57.31
N PHE A 225 22.78 23.62 -58.51
CA PHE A 225 23.81 22.87 -59.25
C PHE A 225 23.63 23.00 -60.77
N VAL A 226 24.65 22.60 -61.54
CA VAL A 226 24.61 22.61 -63.01
C VAL A 226 24.42 21.20 -63.54
N LYS A 227 23.40 21.00 -64.38
CA LYS A 227 23.12 19.73 -65.07
C LYS A 227 23.05 19.97 -66.57
N ASP A 228 23.83 19.22 -67.34
CA ASP A 228 23.90 19.31 -68.81
C ASP A 228 24.12 20.74 -69.35
N GLY A 229 24.92 21.54 -68.63
CA GLY A 229 25.27 22.91 -69.00
C GLY A 229 24.22 23.98 -68.65
N SER A 230 23.12 23.60 -68.00
CA SER A 230 22.07 24.53 -67.54
C SER A 230 22.00 24.55 -66.00
N PRO A 231 21.79 25.71 -65.37
CA PRO A 231 21.63 25.79 -63.92
C PRO A 231 20.27 25.22 -63.49
N VAL A 232 20.28 24.48 -62.39
CA VAL A 232 19.11 23.93 -61.71
C VAL A 232 19.03 24.56 -60.33
N TYR A 233 17.85 25.09 -60.00
CA TYR A 233 17.53 25.69 -58.71
C TYR A 233 16.37 24.91 -58.09
N GLU A 234 16.53 24.42 -56.87
CA GLU A 234 15.51 23.60 -56.23
C GLU A 234 15.42 23.81 -54.72
N ILE A 235 14.28 23.46 -54.15
CA ILE A 235 14.12 23.08 -52.75
C ILE A 235 14.07 21.56 -52.70
N GLY A 236 15.10 20.94 -52.15
CA GLY A 236 15.41 19.56 -52.49
C GLY A 236 16.23 18.82 -51.46
N TYR A 237 16.34 17.51 -51.68
CA TYR A 237 17.22 16.62 -50.94
C TYR A 237 18.66 16.71 -51.47
N ALA A 238 19.64 16.78 -50.57
CA ALA A 238 21.05 16.47 -50.85
C ALA A 238 21.48 15.26 -50.03
N SER A 239 22.48 14.51 -50.51
CA SER A 239 22.95 13.28 -49.85
C SER A 239 23.32 13.52 -48.38
N GLY A 240 22.55 12.95 -47.45
CA GLY A 240 22.76 13.09 -46.01
C GLY A 240 21.93 14.18 -45.32
N LEU A 241 20.99 14.83 -46.03
CA LEU A 241 20.04 15.80 -45.48
C LEU A 241 18.59 15.28 -45.56
N ASP A 242 17.69 15.83 -44.77
CA ASP A 242 16.27 15.43 -44.80
C ASP A 242 15.56 15.88 -46.09
N ASN A 243 14.51 15.13 -46.46
CA ASN A 243 13.62 15.51 -47.56
C ASN A 243 12.84 16.79 -47.23
N PRO A 244 12.58 17.66 -48.22
CA PRO A 244 11.71 18.81 -48.04
C PRO A 244 10.27 18.38 -47.71
N GLN A 245 9.61 19.12 -46.82
CA GLN A 245 8.26 18.81 -46.34
C GLN A 245 7.28 19.88 -46.84
N ILE A 246 6.17 19.47 -47.44
CA ILE A 246 5.04 20.34 -47.75
C ILE A 246 4.27 20.53 -46.44
N VAL A 247 4.42 21.71 -45.85
CA VAL A 247 3.90 22.02 -44.52
C VAL A 247 2.55 22.73 -44.57
N LEU A 248 2.15 23.24 -45.74
CA LEU A 248 0.85 23.89 -45.94
C LEU A 248 0.39 23.74 -47.39
N VAL A 249 -0.89 23.42 -47.58
CA VAL A 249 -1.60 23.45 -48.87
C VAL A 249 -2.83 24.32 -48.69
N ASN A 250 -2.85 25.52 -49.26
CA ASN A 250 -3.88 26.51 -48.98
C ASN A 250 -5.05 26.39 -49.98
N ASN A 251 -6.07 25.60 -49.63
CA ASN A 251 -7.26 25.38 -50.46
C ASN A 251 -8.58 25.83 -49.78
N GLY A 252 -8.53 26.83 -48.90
CA GLY A 252 -9.73 27.45 -48.33
C GLY A 252 -10.49 26.62 -47.28
N ALA A 253 -9.80 25.73 -46.56
CA ALA A 253 -10.33 25.05 -45.37
C ALA A 253 -9.38 25.26 -44.16
N THR A 254 -9.95 25.37 -42.97
CA THR A 254 -9.35 25.62 -41.64
C THR A 254 -8.28 24.59 -41.24
N PRO A 255 -7.35 24.93 -40.31
CA PRO A 255 -6.08 24.24 -40.09
C PRO A 255 -6.23 22.90 -39.34
N THR A 256 -5.41 21.92 -39.73
CA THR A 256 -5.11 20.71 -38.95
C THR A 256 -3.99 21.03 -37.95
N PRO A 257 -4.01 20.53 -36.69
CA PRO A 257 -3.09 20.94 -35.64
C PRO A 257 -1.62 20.59 -35.95
N THR A 258 -0.74 21.47 -35.48
CA THR A 258 0.71 21.32 -35.48
C THR A 258 1.11 20.22 -34.47
N PRO A 259 1.97 19.26 -34.83
CA PRO A 259 2.64 18.42 -33.84
C PRO A 259 3.51 19.35 -32.97
N GLY A 260 3.06 19.65 -31.75
CA GLY A 260 3.73 20.56 -30.82
C GLY A 260 2.86 21.62 -30.12
N GLY A 261 1.56 21.68 -30.39
CA GLY A 261 0.63 22.52 -29.61
C GLY A 261 0.38 21.99 -28.19
N ASP A 262 -0.28 22.79 -27.35
CA ASP A 262 -0.90 22.32 -26.09
C ASP A 262 -2.32 21.83 -26.42
N PRO A 263 -2.81 20.77 -25.75
CA PRO A 263 -4.18 20.30 -25.95
C PRO A 263 -5.19 21.38 -25.52
N GLU A 264 -6.34 21.46 -26.20
CA GLU A 264 -7.39 22.44 -25.89
C GLU A 264 -8.17 22.06 -24.64
N ASN A 265 -8.35 20.75 -24.42
CA ASN A 265 -8.93 20.19 -23.20
C ASN A 265 -7.82 19.66 -22.28
N ASP A 266 -8.09 19.45 -20.98
CA ASP A 266 -7.08 18.99 -20.02
C ASP A 266 -7.15 17.49 -19.69
N GLY A 267 -8.19 16.80 -20.18
CA GLY A 267 -8.37 15.36 -20.02
C GLY A 267 -8.65 14.91 -18.59
N LYS A 268 -8.96 15.82 -17.65
CA LYS A 268 -9.10 15.48 -16.23
C LYS A 268 -10.50 15.02 -15.81
N THR A 269 -11.52 15.42 -16.56
CA THR A 269 -12.92 15.06 -16.30
C THR A 269 -13.59 14.62 -17.60
N ALA A 270 -14.76 13.98 -17.53
CA ALA A 270 -15.53 13.64 -18.72
C ALA A 270 -15.94 14.89 -19.54
N ASP A 271 -16.23 16.02 -18.88
CA ASP A 271 -16.60 17.27 -19.54
C ASP A 271 -15.41 17.94 -20.25
N THR A 272 -14.22 17.83 -19.65
CA THR A 272 -12.95 18.30 -20.20
C THR A 272 -12.14 17.17 -20.84
N ALA A 273 -12.80 16.11 -21.29
CA ALA A 273 -12.15 14.98 -21.94
C ALA A 273 -11.39 15.44 -23.19
N TYR A 274 -10.19 14.88 -23.38
CA TYR A 274 -9.42 15.05 -24.61
C TYR A 274 -10.26 14.63 -25.80
N THR A 275 -10.30 15.47 -26.83
CA THR A 275 -10.71 15.03 -28.17
C THR A 275 -9.67 14.05 -28.73
N VAL A 276 -9.99 13.35 -29.81
CA VAL A 276 -9.02 12.53 -30.51
C VAL A 276 -7.84 13.38 -31.01
N ALA A 277 -8.10 14.62 -31.45
CA ALA A 277 -7.05 15.58 -31.77
C ALA A 277 -6.15 15.92 -30.57
N ASP A 278 -6.71 16.16 -29.38
CA ASP A 278 -5.93 16.40 -28.15
C ASP A 278 -5.08 15.18 -27.77
N ALA A 279 -5.66 13.97 -27.85
CA ALA A 279 -4.97 12.73 -27.55
C ALA A 279 -3.80 12.46 -28.49
N LEU A 280 -3.91 12.83 -29.78
CA LEU A 280 -2.80 12.77 -30.72
C LEU A 280 -1.69 13.78 -30.36
N ILE A 281 -2.03 14.99 -29.89
CA ILE A 281 -1.04 15.97 -29.43
C ILE A 281 -0.27 15.45 -28.20
N VAL A 282 -1.00 14.89 -27.23
CA VAL A 282 -0.43 14.36 -25.98
C VAL A 282 0.37 13.09 -26.23
N GLY A 283 -0.22 12.13 -26.95
CA GLY A 283 0.39 10.82 -27.24
C GLY A 283 1.67 10.93 -28.07
N ASN A 284 1.73 11.83 -29.07
CA ASN A 284 2.93 12.01 -29.88
C ASN A 284 4.10 12.65 -29.12
N LYS A 285 3.88 13.20 -27.90
CA LYS A 285 4.95 13.67 -27.02
C LYS A 285 5.55 12.53 -26.19
N LEU A 286 4.90 11.36 -26.14
CA LEU A 286 5.39 10.19 -25.42
C LEU A 286 6.52 9.52 -26.22
N ALA A 287 7.47 8.92 -25.49
CA ALA A 287 8.44 8.03 -26.10
C ALA A 287 7.73 6.80 -26.73
N ASN A 288 8.34 6.19 -27.74
CA ASN A 288 7.80 4.98 -28.35
C ASN A 288 7.61 3.88 -27.30
N ASN A 289 6.45 3.24 -27.32
CA ASN A 289 5.99 2.24 -26.35
C ASN A 289 5.92 2.74 -24.90
N ALA A 290 5.69 4.04 -24.70
CA ALA A 290 5.48 4.63 -23.37
C ALA A 290 4.03 5.08 -23.18
N TYR A 291 3.62 5.09 -21.91
CA TYR A 291 2.30 5.54 -21.46
C TYR A 291 2.32 6.99 -20.98
N SER A 292 1.14 7.62 -20.97
CA SER A 292 0.93 8.90 -20.28
C SER A 292 1.24 8.77 -18.79
N SER A 293 1.66 9.86 -18.14
CA SER A 293 2.03 9.87 -16.72
C SER A 293 0.86 9.63 -15.75
N GLY A 294 -0.37 9.53 -16.27
CA GLY A 294 -1.60 9.28 -15.53
C GLY A 294 -2.73 8.94 -16.52
N GLN A 295 -3.84 8.41 -15.98
CA GLN A 295 -5.06 8.16 -16.76
C GLN A 295 -5.74 9.48 -17.15
N VAL A 296 -6.39 9.48 -18.31
CA VAL A 296 -7.04 10.65 -18.89
C VAL A 296 -8.41 10.28 -19.46
N TYR A 297 -9.32 11.24 -19.46
CA TYR A 297 -10.60 11.11 -20.16
C TYR A 297 -10.41 11.41 -21.65
N LEU A 298 -10.89 10.52 -22.50
CA LEU A 298 -10.86 10.63 -23.96
C LEU A 298 -12.27 10.52 -24.52
N LYS A 299 -12.68 11.48 -25.34
CA LYS A 299 -13.96 11.45 -26.06
C LYS A 299 -13.75 11.28 -27.56
N GLY A 300 -14.62 10.51 -28.20
CA GLY A 300 -14.59 10.31 -29.65
C GLY A 300 -15.85 9.61 -30.14
N THR A 301 -16.04 9.58 -31.45
CA THR A 301 -17.10 8.79 -32.11
C THR A 301 -16.52 7.47 -32.59
N ILE A 302 -17.20 6.35 -32.36
CA ILE A 302 -16.82 5.06 -32.94
C ILE A 302 -16.95 5.15 -34.47
N ILE A 303 -15.84 4.96 -35.17
CA ILE A 303 -15.77 5.13 -36.63
C ILE A 303 -15.57 3.82 -37.39
N TRP A 304 -15.14 2.75 -36.70
CA TRP A 304 -14.90 1.46 -37.33
C TRP A 304 -15.16 0.29 -36.38
N GLU A 305 -14.57 -0.87 -36.69
CA GLU A 305 -14.89 -2.19 -36.13
C GLU A 305 -14.92 -2.16 -34.60
N VAL A 306 -16.07 -2.57 -34.05
CA VAL A 306 -16.24 -2.90 -32.64
C VAL A 306 -16.31 -4.41 -32.56
N GLY A 307 -15.40 -5.01 -31.82
CA GLY A 307 -15.29 -6.46 -31.77
C GLY A 307 -14.65 -6.97 -30.50
N SER A 308 -14.59 -8.29 -30.42
CA SER A 308 -13.82 -9.01 -29.41
C SER A 308 -13.07 -10.14 -30.10
N THR A 309 -11.81 -10.35 -29.73
CA THR A 309 -11.01 -11.48 -30.21
C THR A 309 -10.43 -12.26 -29.04
N VAL A 310 -9.96 -13.47 -29.29
CA VAL A 310 -9.40 -14.36 -28.28
C VAL A 310 -7.92 -14.63 -28.59
N GLU A 311 -7.02 -14.17 -27.73
CA GLU A 311 -5.61 -14.59 -27.70
C GLU A 311 -5.30 -15.27 -26.37
N ASP A 312 -4.48 -16.32 -26.42
CA ASP A 312 -3.99 -17.06 -25.24
C ASP A 312 -5.05 -17.53 -24.23
N GLY A 313 -6.32 -17.62 -24.65
CA GLY A 313 -7.44 -18.06 -23.83
C GLY A 313 -8.26 -16.94 -23.20
N GLU A 314 -7.85 -15.68 -23.38
CA GLU A 314 -8.54 -14.49 -22.88
C GLU A 314 -9.25 -13.74 -24.01
N THR A 315 -10.42 -13.19 -23.72
CA THR A 315 -11.19 -12.41 -24.69
C THR A 315 -10.95 -10.93 -24.43
N TYR A 316 -10.40 -10.20 -25.42
CA TYR A 316 -10.27 -8.75 -25.33
C TYR A 316 -11.12 -8.05 -26.38
N THR A 317 -11.59 -6.87 -26.02
CA THR A 317 -12.46 -6.00 -26.83
C THR A 317 -11.61 -4.97 -27.57
N TYR A 318 -12.08 -4.48 -28.71
CA TYR A 318 -11.40 -3.43 -29.47
C TYR A 318 -12.38 -2.52 -30.21
N MET A 319 -11.98 -1.26 -30.43
CA MET A 319 -12.68 -0.26 -31.24
C MET A 319 -11.75 0.84 -31.76
N TYR A 320 -12.21 1.56 -32.78
CA TYR A 320 -11.53 2.73 -33.33
C TYR A 320 -12.41 3.97 -33.18
N ILE A 321 -11.84 5.05 -32.64
CA ILE A 321 -12.57 6.31 -32.41
C ILE A 321 -11.89 7.50 -33.09
N ALA A 322 -12.69 8.47 -33.55
CA ALA A 322 -12.24 9.74 -34.11
C ALA A 322 -13.20 10.89 -33.76
N ASP A 323 -12.75 12.14 -33.92
CA ASP A 323 -13.59 13.33 -33.66
C ASP A 323 -14.73 13.49 -34.69
N THR A 324 -14.58 12.93 -35.89
CA THR A 324 -15.60 12.97 -36.94
C THR A 324 -15.59 11.68 -37.76
N ILE A 325 -16.77 11.22 -38.18
CA ILE A 325 -16.91 10.08 -39.10
C ILE A 325 -16.38 10.48 -40.48
N PRO A 326 -15.39 9.76 -41.07
CA PRO A 326 -14.89 10.03 -42.41
C PRO A 326 -15.98 9.94 -43.48
N SER A 327 -15.95 10.83 -44.47
CA SER A 327 -16.99 10.91 -45.50
C SER A 327 -16.86 9.90 -46.64
N ASP A 328 -15.71 9.21 -46.77
CA ASP A 328 -15.42 8.30 -47.87
C ASP A 328 -14.72 7.01 -47.39
N SER A 329 -15.06 5.88 -48.03
CA SER A 329 -14.66 4.51 -47.69
C SER A 329 -13.26 4.10 -48.18
N ASP A 330 -12.28 5.01 -48.12
CA ASP A 330 -10.87 4.64 -48.34
C ASP A 330 -10.25 4.29 -46.97
N ASP A 331 -9.75 3.07 -46.83
CA ASP A 331 -9.26 2.40 -45.59
C ASP A 331 -8.03 3.07 -44.90
N GLN A 332 -7.89 4.39 -44.92
CA GLN A 332 -6.84 5.12 -44.22
C GLN A 332 -7.45 6.23 -43.35
N PHE A 333 -7.75 5.87 -42.10
CA PHE A 333 -8.16 6.81 -41.05
C PHE A 333 -7.01 7.79 -40.76
N ALA A 334 -7.12 9.04 -41.21
CA ALA A 334 -6.02 10.01 -41.10
C ALA A 334 -5.76 10.51 -39.66
N ALA A 335 -6.69 10.30 -38.72
CA ALA A 335 -6.55 10.63 -37.30
C ALA A 335 -7.55 9.81 -36.47
N TYR A 336 -7.06 8.83 -35.71
CA TYR A 336 -7.86 7.98 -34.83
C TYR A 336 -7.08 7.61 -33.57
N VAL A 337 -7.79 7.15 -32.54
CA VAL A 337 -7.21 6.41 -31.41
C VAL A 337 -7.76 4.98 -31.45
N TYR A 338 -6.86 4.02 -31.36
CA TYR A 338 -7.22 2.61 -31.17
C TYR A 338 -7.49 2.37 -29.68
N VAL A 339 -8.53 1.63 -29.35
CA VAL A 339 -8.89 1.34 -27.95
C VAL A 339 -9.11 -0.16 -27.83
N ASP A 340 -8.42 -0.82 -26.93
CA ASP A 340 -8.53 -2.25 -26.67
C ASP A 340 -8.50 -2.59 -25.17
N TYR A 341 -8.87 -3.83 -24.86
CA TYR A 341 -9.02 -4.34 -23.47
C TYR A 341 -10.04 -3.59 -22.63
N TYR A 342 -10.96 -2.83 -23.23
CA TYR A 342 -11.93 -2.05 -22.47
C TYR A 342 -13.09 -2.88 -21.92
N ASP A 343 -13.55 -2.52 -20.73
CA ASP A 343 -14.66 -3.22 -20.07
C ASP A 343 -16.03 -2.90 -20.71
N MET A 344 -16.71 -3.94 -21.22
CA MET A 344 -18.06 -3.89 -21.82
C MET A 344 -19.21 -4.28 -20.85
N SER A 345 -18.90 -4.62 -19.60
CA SER A 345 -19.84 -5.13 -18.57
C SER A 345 -21.23 -4.46 -18.56
N ASP A 346 -21.28 -3.13 -18.73
CA ASP A 346 -22.52 -2.34 -18.67
C ASP A 346 -23.06 -1.82 -20.02
N PHE A 347 -22.31 -1.99 -21.12
CA PHE A 347 -22.68 -1.50 -22.44
C PHE A 347 -22.57 -2.62 -23.47
N THR A 348 -23.66 -3.40 -23.60
CA THR A 348 -23.66 -4.65 -24.39
C THR A 348 -23.88 -4.46 -25.89
N GLU A 349 -24.15 -3.23 -26.36
CA GLU A 349 -24.44 -2.93 -27.77
C GLU A 349 -23.76 -1.61 -28.18
N LEU A 350 -22.50 -1.70 -28.60
CA LEU A 350 -21.76 -0.59 -29.21
C LEU A 350 -21.85 -0.66 -30.73
N ALA A 351 -22.05 0.48 -31.38
CA ALA A 351 -22.17 0.58 -32.83
C ALA A 351 -21.31 1.72 -33.40
N ILE A 352 -20.96 1.57 -34.69
CA ILE A 352 -20.35 2.67 -35.46
C ILE A 352 -21.32 3.86 -35.44
N GLY A 353 -20.78 5.02 -35.05
CA GLY A 353 -21.51 6.28 -34.89
C GLY A 353 -21.87 6.62 -33.45
N ASP A 354 -21.64 5.73 -32.48
CA ASP A 354 -21.84 6.05 -31.08
C ASP A 354 -20.76 7.01 -30.56
N GLU A 355 -21.17 8.03 -29.81
CA GLU A 355 -20.25 8.91 -29.09
C GLU A 355 -19.84 8.24 -27.77
N VAL A 356 -18.54 8.10 -27.54
CA VAL A 356 -17.99 7.46 -26.35
C VAL A 356 -17.09 8.40 -25.56
N VAL A 357 -17.09 8.22 -24.24
CA VAL A 357 -16.07 8.78 -23.34
C VAL A 357 -15.40 7.61 -22.64
N LEU A 358 -14.08 7.61 -22.59
CA LEU A 358 -13.23 6.56 -22.01
C LEU A 358 -12.33 7.16 -20.94
N TYR A 359 -11.86 6.32 -20.02
CA TYR A 359 -10.83 6.68 -19.05
C TYR A 359 -9.75 5.62 -19.03
N GLY A 360 -8.50 6.02 -19.25
CA GLY A 360 -7.38 5.10 -19.34
C GLY A 360 -6.07 5.81 -19.65
N TYR A 361 -4.99 5.04 -19.79
CA TYR A 361 -3.69 5.57 -20.19
C TYR A 361 -3.59 5.68 -21.71
N LEU A 362 -3.03 6.79 -22.21
CA LEU A 362 -2.64 6.90 -23.61
C LEU A 362 -1.27 6.24 -23.80
N MET A 363 -1.10 5.44 -24.85
CA MET A 363 0.15 4.82 -25.22
C MET A 363 0.53 5.21 -26.64
N HIS A 364 1.80 5.53 -26.86
CA HIS A 364 2.35 5.67 -28.20
C HIS A 364 2.92 4.33 -28.63
N ILE A 365 2.28 3.67 -29.58
CA ILE A 365 2.69 2.35 -30.06
C ILE A 365 3.52 2.49 -31.33
N ASP A 366 4.68 1.83 -31.35
CA ASP A 366 5.54 1.66 -32.52
C ASP A 366 5.43 0.20 -33.00
N ASP A 367 4.49 -0.04 -33.93
CA ASP A 367 4.22 -1.37 -34.48
C ASP A 367 4.91 -1.57 -35.84
N ALA A 368 5.70 -2.63 -35.97
CA ALA A 368 6.47 -2.93 -37.18
C ALA A 368 5.61 -3.23 -38.43
N THR A 369 4.34 -3.59 -38.23
CA THR A 369 3.35 -3.97 -39.24
C THR A 369 2.40 -2.83 -39.58
N TYR A 370 1.93 -2.09 -38.56
CA TYR A 370 0.89 -1.07 -38.69
C TYR A 370 1.41 0.38 -38.58
N GLY A 371 2.68 0.57 -38.24
CA GLY A 371 3.30 1.89 -38.07
C GLY A 371 3.04 2.52 -36.70
N ASN A 372 3.39 3.79 -36.54
CA ASN A 372 3.22 4.50 -35.27
C ASN A 372 1.78 5.03 -35.13
N TYR A 373 1.13 4.71 -34.01
CA TYR A 373 -0.21 5.21 -33.70
C TYR A 373 -0.39 5.40 -32.18
N ILE A 374 -1.46 6.12 -31.80
CA ILE A 374 -1.83 6.32 -30.40
C ILE A 374 -2.94 5.34 -30.04
N SER A 375 -2.76 4.65 -28.93
CA SER A 375 -3.72 3.71 -28.36
C SER A 375 -4.15 4.15 -26.96
N MET A 376 -5.33 3.71 -26.53
CA MET A 376 -5.72 3.62 -25.13
C MET A 376 -5.94 2.14 -24.83
N THR A 377 -4.95 1.53 -24.18
CA THR A 377 -4.83 0.08 -23.99
C THR A 377 -4.59 -0.27 -22.52
N SER A 378 -4.58 -1.56 -22.19
CA SER A 378 -4.25 -2.06 -20.85
C SER A 378 -2.87 -1.57 -20.41
N TYR A 379 -2.81 -0.86 -19.29
CA TYR A 379 -1.55 -0.40 -18.71
C TYR A 379 -0.96 -1.48 -17.81
N ALA A 380 0.21 -1.99 -18.17
CA ALA A 380 0.94 -2.93 -17.33
C ALA A 380 1.57 -2.19 -16.13
N VAL A 381 0.99 -2.39 -14.95
CA VAL A 381 1.53 -1.89 -13.68
C VAL A 381 2.72 -2.76 -13.26
N ASN A 382 2.56 -4.07 -13.43
CA ASN A 382 3.59 -5.06 -13.16
C ASN A 382 3.37 -6.27 -14.09
N GLU A 383 4.12 -6.32 -15.20
CA GLU A 383 4.00 -7.38 -16.22
C GLU A 383 4.24 -8.78 -15.64
N ASP A 384 5.14 -8.91 -14.66
CA ASP A 384 5.49 -10.21 -14.06
C ASP A 384 4.44 -10.70 -13.06
N ALA A 385 3.62 -9.79 -12.50
CA ALA A 385 2.52 -10.10 -11.58
C ALA A 385 1.15 -10.21 -12.27
N GLY A 386 1.09 -9.97 -13.60
CA GLY A 386 -0.16 -9.94 -14.34
C GLY A 386 -1.08 -8.77 -13.96
N GLU A 387 -0.52 -7.69 -13.41
CA GLU A 387 -1.29 -6.51 -13.00
C GLU A 387 -1.44 -5.53 -14.16
N TYR A 388 -2.67 -5.46 -14.69
CA TYR A 388 -3.04 -4.56 -15.76
C TYR A 388 -4.19 -3.64 -15.33
N ILE A 389 -4.14 -2.38 -15.78
CA ILE A 389 -5.23 -1.42 -15.66
C ILE A 389 -5.84 -1.21 -17.04
N ASP A 390 -7.05 -1.75 -17.23
CA ASP A 390 -7.77 -1.67 -18.48
C ASP A 390 -8.48 -0.32 -18.67
N PRO A 391 -8.66 0.14 -19.93
CA PRO A 391 -9.50 1.30 -20.21
C PRO A 391 -10.95 1.06 -19.80
N VAL A 392 -11.58 2.06 -19.19
CA VAL A 392 -12.99 1.97 -18.76
C VAL A 392 -13.86 2.83 -19.67
N LEU A 393 -14.96 2.25 -20.17
CA LEU A 393 -15.96 2.98 -20.93
C LEU A 393 -16.82 3.83 -19.97
N ILE A 394 -16.66 5.14 -20.00
CA ILE A 394 -17.30 6.10 -19.09
C ILE A 394 -18.66 6.55 -19.60
N SER A 395 -18.89 6.71 -20.89
CA SER A 395 -20.24 6.99 -21.40
C SER A 395 -20.41 6.57 -22.84
N VAL A 396 -21.66 6.28 -23.23
CA VAL A 396 -22.06 6.00 -24.62
C VAL A 396 -23.32 6.82 -24.93
N ASN A 397 -23.26 7.67 -25.96
CA ASN A 397 -24.35 8.56 -26.40
C ASN A 397 -24.97 9.38 -25.25
N GLY A 398 -24.14 9.84 -24.31
CA GLY A 398 -24.56 10.60 -23.13
C GLY A 398 -25.16 9.76 -21.98
N ASN A 399 -25.20 8.43 -22.10
CA ASN A 399 -25.47 7.54 -20.97
C ASN A 399 -24.15 7.21 -20.27
N SER A 400 -23.96 7.77 -19.08
CA SER A 400 -22.67 7.72 -18.36
C SER A 400 -22.62 6.66 -17.25
N LYS A 401 -21.46 6.02 -17.11
CA LYS A 401 -20.94 5.36 -15.91
C LYS A 401 -20.29 6.37 -14.96
N PRO A 402 -20.08 5.98 -13.69
CA PRO A 402 -19.29 6.76 -12.74
C PRO A 402 -17.82 6.87 -13.13
N ALA A 403 -17.20 8.01 -12.81
CA ALA A 403 -15.74 8.19 -12.83
C ALA A 403 -15.06 7.21 -11.84
N PRO A 404 -13.98 6.50 -12.23
CA PRO A 404 -13.30 5.53 -11.35
C PRO A 404 -12.50 6.17 -10.20
N GLU A 405 -12.09 7.43 -10.30
CA GLU A 405 -11.54 8.19 -9.16
C GLU A 405 -12.04 9.64 -9.19
N PRO A 406 -13.17 9.95 -8.53
CA PRO A 406 -13.58 11.33 -8.38
C PRO A 406 -12.81 12.02 -7.27
N ASP A 407 -12.28 13.22 -7.53
CA ASP A 407 -11.77 14.07 -6.48
C ASP A 407 -12.94 14.40 -5.52
N PRO A 408 -12.93 13.87 -4.28
CA PRO A 408 -14.04 14.06 -3.36
C PRO A 408 -14.18 15.50 -2.87
N SER A 409 -13.23 16.39 -3.20
CA SER A 409 -13.34 17.83 -2.97
C SER A 409 -14.12 18.58 -4.06
N GLU A 410 -14.31 17.96 -5.24
CA GLU A 410 -15.04 18.54 -6.38
C GLU A 410 -16.48 18.03 -6.52
N HIS A 411 -16.88 17.05 -5.69
CA HIS A 411 -18.17 16.38 -5.76
C HIS A 411 -18.88 16.31 -4.40
N ASN A 412 -20.20 16.52 -4.38
CA ASN A 412 -20.99 16.40 -3.16
C ASN A 412 -21.51 14.95 -2.95
N PHE A 413 -20.77 14.11 -2.25
CA PHE A 413 -21.21 12.75 -1.88
C PHE A 413 -22.05 12.74 -0.59
N PRO A 414 -22.88 11.71 -0.32
CA PRO A 414 -23.76 11.68 0.85
C PRO A 414 -23.06 11.27 2.16
N ASN A 415 -22.13 10.32 2.09
CA ASN A 415 -21.60 9.57 3.24
C ASN A 415 -20.07 9.56 3.24
N TYR A 416 -19.45 9.39 4.41
CA TYR A 416 -18.00 9.26 4.56
C TYR A 416 -17.53 7.81 4.44
N PHE A 417 -18.30 6.84 4.95
CA PHE A 417 -17.91 5.43 4.92
C PHE A 417 -18.28 4.74 3.61
N THR A 418 -19.55 4.88 3.19
CA THR A 418 -20.10 4.21 2.00
C THR A 418 -19.92 5.02 0.72
N TYR A 419 -19.77 4.30 -0.40
CA TYR A 419 -19.78 4.90 -1.74
C TYR A 419 -21.21 5.18 -2.19
N GLY A 420 -21.48 6.42 -2.59
CA GLY A 420 -22.79 6.85 -3.05
C GLY A 420 -22.70 7.74 -4.28
N LYS A 421 -23.83 7.89 -4.97
CA LYS A 421 -23.94 8.83 -6.09
C LYS A 421 -23.75 10.27 -5.60
N CYS A 422 -23.00 11.04 -6.37
CA CYS A 422 -22.88 12.48 -6.27
C CYS A 422 -24.28 13.14 -6.25
N GLN A 423 -24.47 14.11 -5.37
CA GLN A 423 -25.75 14.80 -5.14
C GLN A 423 -25.93 16.05 -6.01
N ASP A 424 -24.91 16.44 -6.77
CA ASP A 424 -24.98 17.58 -7.68
C ASP A 424 -25.82 17.24 -8.92
N GLU A 425 -26.60 18.21 -9.42
CA GLU A 425 -27.52 17.99 -10.55
C GLU A 425 -26.73 17.65 -11.82
N GLY A 426 -27.03 16.50 -12.44
CA GLY A 426 -26.32 15.99 -13.62
C GLY A 426 -25.00 15.26 -13.32
N CYS A 427 -24.61 15.14 -12.05
CA CYS A 427 -23.40 14.43 -11.64
C CYS A 427 -23.67 12.93 -11.50
N HIS A 428 -22.99 12.10 -12.30
CA HIS A 428 -23.17 10.64 -12.33
C HIS A 428 -22.07 9.85 -11.62
N VAL A 429 -21.20 10.57 -10.92
CA VAL A 429 -20.04 10.05 -10.20
C VAL A 429 -20.45 9.27 -8.94
N ILE A 430 -19.73 8.20 -8.62
CA ILE A 430 -19.86 7.43 -7.37
C ILE A 430 -18.59 7.63 -6.56
N GLY A 431 -18.75 7.99 -5.29
CA GLY A 431 -17.64 8.25 -4.40
C GLY A 431 -18.12 8.38 -2.97
N ARG A 432 -17.22 8.77 -2.06
CA ARG A 432 -17.53 9.07 -0.66
C ARG A 432 -16.93 10.42 -0.29
N LYS A 433 -17.47 11.05 0.74
CA LYS A 433 -17.01 12.37 1.20
C LYS A 433 -15.53 12.33 1.60
N ALA A 434 -14.81 13.41 1.29
CA ALA A 434 -13.43 13.58 1.74
C ALA A 434 -13.36 13.70 3.27
N ALA A 435 -12.37 13.05 3.88
CA ALA A 435 -12.08 13.25 5.29
C ALA A 435 -11.63 14.69 5.57
N ASP A 436 -11.99 15.22 6.74
CA ASP A 436 -11.61 16.56 7.21
C ASP A 436 -10.08 16.72 7.34
N SER A 437 -9.32 15.62 7.29
CA SER A 437 -7.85 15.51 7.26
C SER A 437 -7.11 16.14 8.45
N THR A 438 -7.82 16.77 9.38
CA THR A 438 -7.25 17.54 10.50
C THR A 438 -6.50 16.63 11.47
N PHE A 439 -7.01 15.43 11.74
CA PHE A 439 -6.34 14.47 12.60
C PHE A 439 -5.01 14.02 11.99
N LYS A 440 -5.04 13.47 10.76
CA LYS A 440 -3.84 13.03 10.02
C LYS A 440 -2.80 14.15 9.86
N ASN A 441 -3.22 15.38 9.58
CA ASN A 441 -2.31 16.53 9.43
C ASN A 441 -1.55 16.91 10.71
N ASN A 442 -2.11 16.60 11.88
CA ASN A 442 -1.51 16.85 13.19
C ASN A 442 -0.78 15.63 13.77
N PHE A 443 -0.99 14.44 13.20
CA PHE A 443 -0.35 13.20 13.63
C PHE A 443 1.06 13.10 13.03
N LYS A 444 2.06 13.69 13.71
CA LYS A 444 3.43 13.83 13.19
C LYS A 444 4.48 13.56 14.25
N TYR A 445 5.55 12.88 13.84
CA TYR A 445 6.77 12.79 14.63
C TYR A 445 7.54 14.12 14.55
N THR A 446 7.97 14.60 15.71
CA THR A 446 8.58 15.93 15.91
C THR A 446 9.73 15.91 16.92
N LEU A 447 10.03 14.76 17.53
CA LEU A 447 11.05 14.64 18.55
C LEU A 447 12.45 14.83 17.96
N THR A 448 13.28 15.66 18.60
CA THR A 448 14.65 15.94 18.14
C THR A 448 15.71 15.55 19.16
N GLU A 449 16.95 15.40 18.69
CA GLU A 449 18.11 15.19 19.58
C GLU A 449 18.30 16.38 20.55
N THR A 450 17.86 17.58 20.17
CA THR A 450 17.89 18.75 21.05
C THR A 450 16.94 18.59 22.24
N ASP A 451 15.75 18.03 22.02
CA ASP A 451 14.78 17.77 23.08
C ASP A 451 15.31 16.69 24.03
N TYR A 452 15.81 15.59 23.49
CA TYR A 452 16.44 14.53 24.27
C TYR A 452 17.59 15.07 25.13
N ASN A 453 18.53 15.80 24.53
CA ASN A 453 19.67 16.39 25.25
C ASN A 453 19.24 17.39 26.34
N LYS A 454 18.16 18.14 26.10
CA LYS A 454 17.55 19.00 27.12
C LYS A 454 17.03 18.20 28.31
N TYR A 455 16.33 17.09 28.08
CA TYR A 455 15.84 16.22 29.17
C TYR A 455 16.99 15.57 29.92
N VAL A 456 17.99 15.01 29.23
CA VAL A 456 19.22 14.49 29.85
C VAL A 456 19.92 15.59 30.68
N GLY A 457 19.88 16.85 30.23
CA GLY A 457 20.37 18.01 30.97
C GLY A 457 19.74 18.17 32.36
N TYR A 458 18.41 18.02 32.49
CA TYR A 458 17.73 18.06 33.79
C TYR A 458 18.20 16.93 34.70
N TYR A 459 18.33 15.72 34.19
CA TYR A 459 18.85 14.58 34.94
C TYR A 459 20.28 14.84 35.43
N ASN A 460 21.19 15.28 34.55
CA ASN A 460 22.58 15.55 34.91
C ASN A 460 22.69 16.62 36.00
N TRP A 461 21.87 17.67 35.92
CA TRP A 461 21.79 18.68 36.97
C TRP A 461 21.31 18.08 38.29
N MET A 462 20.26 17.25 38.27
CA MET A 462 19.73 16.62 39.48
C MET A 462 20.77 15.69 40.13
N VAL A 463 21.46 14.85 39.35
CA VAL A 463 22.54 13.97 39.86
C VAL A 463 23.66 14.77 40.52
N ALA A 464 24.07 15.90 39.93
CA ALA A 464 25.12 16.75 40.51
C ALA A 464 24.68 17.42 41.83
N ASN A 465 23.38 17.62 42.03
CA ASN A 465 22.84 18.41 43.13
C ASN A 465 22.10 17.59 44.20
N VAL A 466 21.80 16.31 43.96
CA VAL A 466 20.99 15.45 44.84
C VAL A 466 21.57 15.32 46.25
N ASN A 467 22.89 15.38 46.41
CA ASN A 467 23.57 15.28 47.71
C ASN A 467 24.14 16.61 48.21
N ASN A 468 24.05 17.68 47.42
CA ASN A 468 24.56 19.01 47.78
C ASN A 468 23.62 19.64 48.82
N ALA A 469 24.17 19.97 50.00
CA ALA A 469 23.41 20.48 51.13
C ALA A 469 22.80 21.89 50.90
N SER A 470 23.32 22.63 49.92
CA SER A 470 22.83 23.96 49.56
C SER A 470 21.72 23.94 48.50
N THR A 471 21.45 22.80 47.87
CA THR A 471 20.41 22.67 46.85
C THR A 471 19.03 22.83 47.49
N ASP A 472 18.21 23.70 46.90
CA ASP A 472 16.81 23.84 47.28
C ASP A 472 15.99 22.65 46.81
N ALA A 473 15.13 22.12 47.70
CA ALA A 473 14.34 20.93 47.39
C ALA A 473 13.25 21.22 46.35
N ASP A 474 12.63 22.40 46.36
CA ASP A 474 11.61 22.75 45.37
C ASP A 474 12.25 22.93 43.98
N GLU A 475 13.44 23.53 43.89
CA GLU A 475 14.22 23.59 42.64
C GLU A 475 14.56 22.18 42.11
N PHE A 476 14.96 21.25 42.98
CA PHE A 476 15.21 19.87 42.60
C PHE A 476 13.96 19.19 42.02
N TYR A 477 12.83 19.28 42.71
CA TYR A 477 11.58 18.65 42.25
C TYR A 477 10.94 19.37 41.06
N ASN A 478 11.22 20.66 40.85
CA ASN A 478 10.84 21.35 39.61
C ASN A 478 11.60 20.78 38.40
N ASN A 479 12.91 20.56 38.53
CA ASN A 479 13.69 19.88 37.49
C ASN A 479 13.22 18.44 37.26
N MET A 480 12.85 17.74 38.33
CA MET A 480 12.27 16.40 38.22
C MET A 480 10.93 16.38 37.48
N ASN A 481 10.07 17.39 37.71
CA ASN A 481 8.83 17.57 36.97
C ASN A 481 9.09 17.90 35.49
N TYR A 482 10.04 18.78 35.18
CA TYR A 482 10.42 19.07 33.79
C TYR A 482 10.98 17.83 33.08
N PHE A 483 11.77 17.03 33.79
CA PHE A 483 12.28 15.76 33.29
C PHE A 483 11.14 14.76 33.04
N GLY A 484 10.20 14.61 33.99
CA GLY A 484 9.03 13.74 33.83
C GLY A 484 8.11 14.17 32.69
N ASN A 485 7.92 15.47 32.48
CA ASN A 485 7.19 15.99 31.31
C ASN A 485 7.93 15.68 30.01
N GLY A 486 9.26 15.77 30.02
CA GLY A 486 10.09 15.39 28.88
C GLY A 486 9.99 13.90 28.55
N LEU A 487 10.04 13.03 29.57
CA LEU A 487 9.80 11.59 29.42
C LEU A 487 8.43 11.30 28.80
N ASN A 488 7.36 11.97 29.27
CA ASN A 488 6.02 11.83 28.69
C ASN A 488 5.96 12.28 27.23
N HIS A 489 6.68 13.34 26.86
CA HIS A 489 6.74 13.81 25.48
C HIS A 489 7.49 12.82 24.58
N VAL A 490 8.62 12.28 25.03
CA VAL A 490 9.33 11.22 24.28
C VAL A 490 8.44 9.99 24.12
N TYR A 491 7.70 9.62 25.16
CA TYR A 491 6.75 8.53 25.11
C TYR A 491 5.61 8.77 24.09
N GLU A 492 5.00 9.96 24.09
CA GLU A 492 4.01 10.35 23.08
C GLU A 492 4.55 10.24 21.65
N GLN A 493 5.78 10.70 21.44
CA GLN A 493 6.42 10.67 20.12
C GLN A 493 6.81 9.24 19.70
N ASN A 494 7.15 8.38 20.66
CA ASN A 494 7.36 6.95 20.42
C ASN A 494 6.09 6.24 19.93
N ASP A 495 4.94 6.53 20.56
CA ASP A 495 3.64 5.97 20.13
C ASP A 495 3.25 6.48 18.73
N ILE A 496 3.54 7.74 18.40
CA ILE A 496 3.31 8.27 17.05
C ILE A 496 4.25 7.59 16.04
N ALA A 497 5.54 7.47 16.40
CA ALA A 497 6.54 6.84 15.54
C ALA A 497 6.22 5.37 15.26
N SER A 498 5.64 4.63 16.22
CA SER A 498 5.24 3.23 15.98
C SER A 498 4.15 3.14 14.92
N VAL A 499 3.11 3.98 14.97
CA VAL A 499 2.06 4.00 13.95
C VAL A 499 2.63 4.43 12.59
N LEU A 500 3.51 5.44 12.57
CA LEU A 500 4.13 5.90 11.33
C LEU A 500 5.07 4.86 10.72
N TYR A 501 5.81 4.11 11.54
CA TYR A 501 6.59 2.94 11.11
C TYR A 501 5.69 1.90 10.44
N ASN A 502 4.55 1.59 11.06
CA ASN A 502 3.61 0.65 10.47
C ASN A 502 3.13 1.13 9.08
N VAL A 503 2.86 2.44 8.95
CA VAL A 503 2.47 3.05 7.67
C VAL A 503 3.57 3.00 6.61
N SER A 504 4.81 3.35 6.97
CA SER A 504 5.89 3.58 6.00
C SER A 504 6.86 2.42 5.80
N GLY A 505 6.91 1.47 6.74
CA GLY A 505 7.96 0.46 6.85
C GLY A 505 9.31 0.98 7.39
N ASP A 506 9.46 2.30 7.61
CA ASP A 506 10.70 2.92 8.10
C ASP A 506 10.71 3.02 9.64
N SER A 507 11.55 2.20 10.28
CA SER A 507 11.65 2.13 11.74
C SER A 507 12.53 3.21 12.35
N THR A 508 13.19 4.06 11.57
CA THR A 508 14.26 4.97 12.07
C THR A 508 13.82 5.83 13.26
N ASP A 509 12.66 6.50 13.14
CA ASP A 509 12.11 7.34 14.20
C ASP A 509 11.61 6.51 15.39
N TYR A 510 11.05 5.33 15.13
CA TYR A 510 10.57 4.41 16.17
C TYR A 510 11.72 3.85 16.99
N ASP A 511 12.79 3.36 16.35
CA ASP A 511 13.99 2.82 17.02
C ASP A 511 14.70 3.90 17.85
N THR A 512 14.80 5.11 17.29
CA THR A 512 15.41 6.26 17.97
C THR A 512 14.61 6.68 19.21
N SER A 513 13.30 6.88 19.04
CA SER A 513 12.43 7.30 20.15
C SER A 513 12.27 6.21 21.20
N THR A 514 12.25 4.93 20.82
CA THR A 514 12.26 3.77 21.74
C THR A 514 13.51 3.78 22.60
N THR A 515 14.69 3.95 21.96
CA THR A 515 15.98 4.02 22.66
C THR A 515 15.99 5.17 23.67
N TRP A 516 15.54 6.35 23.26
CA TRP A 516 15.49 7.53 24.13
C TRP A 516 14.47 7.40 25.25
N TYR A 517 13.31 6.80 24.98
CA TYR A 517 12.29 6.55 26.00
C TYR A 517 12.83 5.69 27.13
N TYR A 518 13.43 4.54 26.82
CA TYR A 518 13.98 3.63 27.82
C TYR A 518 15.16 4.23 28.58
N ASP A 519 16.06 4.96 27.90
CA ASP A 519 17.16 5.64 28.57
C ASP A 519 16.67 6.70 29.57
N LEU A 520 15.68 7.52 29.20
CA LEU A 520 15.09 8.52 30.07
C LEU A 520 14.27 7.90 31.21
N LEU A 521 13.54 6.80 30.95
CA LEU A 521 12.82 6.06 31.98
C LEU A 521 13.78 5.51 33.03
N ASN A 522 14.88 4.89 32.60
CA ASN A 522 15.92 4.39 33.50
C ASN A 522 16.54 5.52 34.33
N LYS A 523 16.80 6.68 33.72
CA LYS A 523 17.26 7.88 34.45
C LYS A 523 16.23 8.42 35.43
N TYR A 524 14.93 8.34 35.12
CA TYR A 524 13.84 8.72 36.02
C TYR A 524 13.83 7.85 37.28
N VAL A 525 13.95 6.54 37.09
CA VAL A 525 14.02 5.55 38.17
C VAL A 525 15.27 5.79 39.02
N ASP A 526 16.43 5.93 38.39
CA ASP A 526 17.70 6.17 39.08
C ASP A 526 17.66 7.44 39.95
N ILE A 527 17.08 8.55 39.46
CA ILE A 527 17.01 9.78 40.26
C ILE A 527 16.06 9.66 41.45
N ILE A 528 14.98 8.87 41.36
CA ILE A 528 14.13 8.54 42.51
C ILE A 528 14.93 7.79 43.58
N VAL A 529 15.70 6.77 43.17
CA VAL A 529 16.56 5.98 44.07
C VAL A 529 17.60 6.87 44.77
N LYS A 530 18.25 7.77 44.03
CA LYS A 530 19.21 8.73 44.60
C LYS A 530 18.55 9.73 45.53
N ALA A 531 17.37 10.26 45.19
CA ALA A 531 16.63 11.16 46.06
C ALA A 531 16.24 10.48 47.38
N ASN A 532 15.83 9.20 47.34
CA ASN A 532 15.47 8.43 48.53
C ASN A 532 16.68 8.17 49.46
N SER A 533 17.87 8.02 48.88
CA SER A 533 19.13 7.79 49.60
C SER A 533 19.95 9.06 49.86
N SER A 534 19.43 10.23 49.52
CA SER A 534 20.15 11.51 49.54
C SER A 534 20.66 11.92 50.94
N THR A 535 21.86 12.52 50.97
CA THR A 535 22.40 13.20 52.17
C THR A 535 21.79 14.59 52.40
N ASN A 536 21.15 15.18 51.39
CA ASN A 536 20.34 16.39 51.54
C ASN A 536 18.96 15.99 52.10
N THR A 537 18.79 16.20 53.41
CA THR A 537 17.55 15.81 54.11
C THR A 537 16.29 16.52 53.61
N ALA A 538 16.41 17.72 53.01
CA ALA A 538 15.27 18.43 52.46
C ALA A 538 14.74 17.74 51.18
N ILE A 539 15.64 17.29 50.31
CA ILE A 539 15.30 16.48 49.13
C ILE A 539 14.68 15.17 49.58
N LYS A 540 15.39 14.38 50.40
CA LYS A 540 14.93 13.07 50.88
C LYS A 540 13.54 13.11 51.52
N ASN A 541 13.30 14.08 52.41
CA ASN A 541 12.02 14.18 53.12
C ASN A 541 10.86 14.72 52.25
N SER A 542 11.17 15.30 51.09
CA SER A 542 10.17 15.84 50.17
C SER A 542 9.78 14.85 49.08
N LEU A 543 10.54 13.77 48.87
CA LEU A 543 10.29 12.75 47.85
C LEU A 543 8.85 12.23 47.86
N SER A 544 8.39 11.71 48.99
CA SER A 544 7.04 11.16 49.14
C SER A 544 5.90 12.19 49.03
N LYS A 545 6.23 13.49 49.00
CA LYS A 545 5.26 14.58 48.83
C LYS A 545 5.22 15.11 47.39
N LYS A 546 6.28 14.90 46.63
CA LYS A 546 6.51 15.54 45.32
C LYS A 546 6.53 14.54 44.17
N VAL A 547 6.78 13.26 44.46
CA VAL A 547 6.78 12.17 43.48
C VAL A 547 5.64 11.22 43.80
N ASP A 548 5.05 10.66 42.75
CA ASP A 548 3.97 9.71 42.85
C ASP A 548 4.37 8.51 43.74
N PRO A 549 3.59 8.17 44.79
CA PRO A 549 3.91 7.02 45.66
C PRO A 549 4.11 5.73 44.88
N ASP A 550 3.38 5.59 43.80
CA ASP A 550 3.45 4.47 42.88
C ASP A 550 4.82 4.43 42.21
N ASP A 551 5.35 5.56 41.71
CA ASP A 551 6.66 5.64 41.03
C ASP A 551 7.80 5.40 42.01
N ILE A 552 7.62 5.85 43.25
CA ILE A 552 8.50 5.52 44.37
C ILE A 552 8.48 4.01 44.64
N GLN A 553 7.31 3.39 44.71
CA GLN A 553 7.18 1.94 44.87
C GLN A 553 7.80 1.18 43.70
N TYR A 554 7.67 1.66 42.47
CA TYR A 554 8.32 1.05 41.32
C TYR A 554 9.85 1.15 41.41
N ALA A 555 10.37 2.36 41.65
CA ALA A 555 11.81 2.60 41.70
C ALA A 555 12.50 1.98 42.94
N LEU A 556 11.78 1.87 44.06
CA LEU A 556 12.31 1.39 45.34
C LEU A 556 11.82 0.00 45.74
N GLY A 557 11.07 -0.68 44.86
CA GLY A 557 10.12 -1.73 45.23
C GLY A 557 10.55 -2.70 46.30
N GLU A 558 9.57 -3.16 47.06
CA GLU A 558 9.74 -4.06 48.19
C GLU A 558 10.45 -5.36 47.74
N GLY A 559 11.79 -5.38 47.85
CA GLY A 559 12.71 -6.48 47.50
C GLY A 559 13.62 -6.30 46.27
N THR A 560 13.65 -5.15 45.58
CA THR A 560 13.85 -5.08 44.12
C THR A 560 15.26 -4.97 43.51
N GLY A 561 16.36 -5.09 44.26
CA GLY A 561 17.68 -5.21 43.60
C GLY A 561 17.77 -6.42 42.65
N ASN A 562 17.02 -7.49 42.95
CA ASN A 562 17.04 -8.72 42.17
C ASN A 562 15.95 -8.78 41.08
N ALA A 563 14.79 -8.16 41.29
CA ALA A 563 13.67 -8.20 40.33
C ALA A 563 14.01 -7.41 39.05
N SER A 564 14.53 -6.19 39.18
CA SER A 564 14.94 -5.38 38.03
C SER A 564 16.07 -6.05 37.23
N LYS A 565 16.99 -6.72 37.91
CA LYS A 565 18.06 -7.50 37.25
C LYS A 565 17.51 -8.71 36.49
N ILE A 566 16.53 -9.42 37.05
CA ILE A 566 15.87 -10.53 36.37
C ILE A 566 15.12 -10.00 35.14
N GLN A 567 14.48 -8.83 35.22
CA GLN A 567 13.82 -8.22 34.07
C GLN A 567 14.81 -7.86 32.96
N GLU A 568 15.94 -7.24 33.27
CA GLU A 568 17.00 -6.97 32.29
C GLU A 568 17.51 -8.25 31.60
N GLU A 569 17.63 -9.35 32.36
CA GLU A 569 18.00 -10.65 31.82
C GLU A 569 16.89 -11.25 30.91
N ILE A 570 15.61 -11.03 31.24
CA ILE A 570 14.46 -11.41 30.39
C ILE A 570 14.50 -10.63 29.07
N ASP A 571 14.66 -9.30 29.14
CA ASP A 571 14.66 -8.43 27.96
C ASP A 571 15.80 -8.80 26.99
N ASN A 572 16.97 -9.18 27.53
CA ASN A 572 18.09 -9.68 26.72
C ASN A 572 17.77 -11.03 26.06
N ILE A 573 17.07 -11.95 26.75
CA ILE A 573 16.64 -13.22 26.16
C ILE A 573 15.65 -12.98 25.02
N LEU A 574 14.69 -12.07 25.19
CA LEU A 574 13.72 -11.70 24.16
C LEU A 574 14.42 -11.06 22.95
N SER A 575 15.40 -10.19 23.16
CA SER A 575 16.20 -9.62 22.07
C SER A 575 16.98 -10.70 21.29
N GLN A 576 17.59 -11.67 21.98
CA GLN A 576 18.26 -12.79 21.32
C GLN A 576 17.28 -13.67 20.53
N TYR A 577 16.09 -13.91 21.09
CA TYR A 577 15.02 -14.64 20.42
C TYR A 577 14.57 -13.91 19.14
N ASN A 578 14.28 -12.62 19.22
CA ASN A 578 13.85 -11.82 18.08
C ASN A 578 14.89 -11.86 16.95
N ASN A 579 16.17 -11.71 17.27
CA ASN A 579 17.25 -11.83 16.27
C ASN A 579 17.33 -13.22 15.62
N GLU A 580 17.01 -14.28 16.37
CA GLU A 580 17.07 -15.66 15.88
C GLU A 580 15.85 -16.03 15.05
N ILE A 581 14.64 -15.69 15.51
CA ILE A 581 13.37 -16.03 14.85
C ILE A 581 13.19 -15.28 13.53
N THR A 582 13.72 -14.06 13.41
CA THR A 582 13.68 -13.27 12.16
C THR A 582 14.88 -13.53 11.24
N SER A 583 15.74 -14.49 11.56
CA SER A 583 16.86 -14.84 10.69
C SER A 583 16.39 -15.64 9.47
N GLU A 584 17.16 -15.66 8.38
CA GLU A 584 16.84 -16.44 7.17
C GLU A 584 16.74 -17.95 7.43
N SER A 585 17.29 -18.44 8.54
CA SER A 585 17.27 -19.87 8.89
C SER A 585 17.22 -20.04 10.41
N PRO A 586 16.04 -19.81 11.03
CA PRO A 586 15.90 -19.85 12.48
C PRO A 586 16.29 -21.21 13.06
N ASN A 587 17.20 -21.22 14.04
CA ASN A 587 17.62 -22.44 14.68
C ASN A 587 16.66 -22.83 15.82
N THR A 588 15.80 -23.80 15.54
CA THR A 588 14.81 -24.32 16.49
C THR A 588 15.40 -24.82 17.82
N THR A 589 16.64 -25.32 17.83
CA THR A 589 17.33 -25.75 19.06
C THR A 589 17.82 -24.55 19.88
N THR A 590 18.31 -23.50 19.21
CA THR A 590 18.67 -22.23 19.86
C THR A 590 17.43 -21.60 20.48
N ILE A 591 16.34 -21.49 19.72
CA ILE A 591 15.06 -20.94 20.19
C ILE A 591 14.57 -21.73 21.41
N ALA A 592 14.52 -23.07 21.35
CA ALA A 592 14.13 -23.87 22.51
C ALA A 592 15.02 -23.64 23.74
N GLY A 593 16.32 -23.39 23.54
CA GLY A 593 17.25 -23.02 24.61
C GLY A 593 17.03 -21.62 25.18
N LEU A 594 16.60 -20.65 24.37
CA LEU A 594 16.20 -19.33 24.83
C LEU A 594 14.89 -19.39 25.62
N TYR A 595 13.92 -20.22 25.17
CA TYR A 595 12.66 -20.40 25.87
C TYR A 595 12.84 -20.99 27.28
N GLU A 596 13.70 -22.01 27.41
CA GLU A 596 14.05 -22.58 28.72
C GLU A 596 14.66 -21.52 29.67
N GLN A 597 15.50 -20.62 29.14
CA GLN A 597 16.07 -19.52 29.93
C GLN A 597 14.98 -18.53 30.35
N LEU A 598 14.08 -18.14 29.44
CA LEU A 598 12.95 -17.26 29.71
C LEU A 598 12.06 -17.82 30.83
N VAL A 599 11.63 -19.07 30.69
CA VAL A 599 10.78 -19.77 31.67
C VAL A 599 11.43 -19.77 33.06
N ASN A 600 12.73 -20.04 33.13
CA ASN A 600 13.47 -20.04 34.39
C ASN A 600 13.52 -18.64 35.03
N LYS A 601 13.69 -17.58 34.24
CA LYS A 601 13.73 -16.21 34.74
C LYS A 601 12.36 -15.71 35.18
N ASN A 602 11.33 -15.99 34.40
CA ASN A 602 9.94 -15.71 34.74
C ASN A 602 9.53 -16.42 36.04
N ASN A 603 9.90 -17.69 36.24
CA ASN A 603 9.65 -18.39 37.50
C ASN A 603 10.43 -17.79 38.68
N GLN A 604 11.68 -17.35 38.50
CA GLN A 604 12.42 -16.62 39.54
C GLN A 604 11.70 -15.31 39.92
N LEU A 605 11.20 -14.58 38.92
CA LEU A 605 10.43 -13.36 39.13
C LEU A 605 9.14 -13.63 39.92
N ALA A 606 8.39 -14.67 39.54
CA ALA A 606 7.16 -15.07 40.23
C ALA A 606 7.40 -15.42 41.71
N VAL A 607 8.48 -16.16 42.00
CA VAL A 607 8.87 -16.52 43.37
C VAL A 607 9.20 -15.28 44.21
N LEU A 608 9.85 -14.27 43.63
CA LEU A 608 10.10 -13.00 44.32
C LEU A 608 8.79 -12.30 44.72
N TYR A 609 7.75 -12.42 43.89
CA TYR A 609 6.41 -11.89 44.18
C TYR A 609 5.53 -12.84 45.01
N GLY A 610 6.08 -13.95 45.52
CA GLY A 610 5.37 -14.88 46.40
C GLY A 610 4.46 -15.89 45.69
N TYR A 611 4.72 -16.18 44.42
CA TYR A 611 3.99 -17.18 43.62
C TYR A 611 4.86 -18.41 43.35
N ASP A 612 4.24 -19.58 43.18
CA ASP A 612 4.97 -20.83 42.94
C ASP A 612 5.57 -20.91 41.53
N ASN A 613 4.92 -20.29 40.55
CA ASN A 613 5.35 -20.23 39.15
C ASN A 613 4.74 -19.03 38.42
N TYR A 614 5.29 -18.69 37.26
CA TYR A 614 4.90 -17.53 36.49
C TYR A 614 3.46 -17.59 35.98
N MET A 615 2.92 -18.75 35.61
CA MET A 615 1.52 -18.84 35.11
C MET A 615 0.52 -18.34 36.16
N THR A 616 0.69 -18.73 37.42
CA THR A 616 -0.19 -18.26 38.51
C THR A 616 -0.02 -16.77 38.81
N TYR A 617 1.19 -16.25 38.64
CA TYR A 617 1.47 -14.82 38.77
C TYR A 617 0.87 -14.02 37.61
N ALA A 618 1.10 -14.45 36.37
CA ALA A 618 0.73 -13.73 35.15
C ALA A 618 -0.79 -13.65 34.99
N TYR A 619 -1.50 -14.77 35.15
CA TYR A 619 -2.97 -14.79 35.06
C TYR A 619 -3.61 -13.70 35.94
N LYS A 620 -3.16 -13.60 37.20
CA LYS A 620 -3.74 -12.68 38.17
C LYS A 620 -3.22 -11.25 38.06
N ASN A 621 -1.91 -11.07 37.93
CA ASN A 621 -1.28 -9.75 38.11
C ASN A 621 -0.91 -9.08 36.79
N VAL A 622 -0.70 -9.84 35.72
CA VAL A 622 -0.39 -9.30 34.38
C VAL A 622 -1.69 -9.12 33.59
N TYR A 623 -2.53 -10.15 33.51
CA TYR A 623 -3.76 -10.14 32.70
C TYR A 623 -5.04 -9.85 33.49
N ASN A 624 -4.94 -9.63 34.81
CA ASN A 624 -6.08 -9.32 35.69
C ASN A 624 -7.25 -10.30 35.57
N ARG A 625 -6.98 -11.59 35.33
CA ARG A 625 -8.00 -12.62 35.13
C ARG A 625 -8.64 -13.03 36.45
N ASN A 626 -9.95 -13.24 36.40
CA ASN A 626 -10.74 -13.77 37.52
C ASN A 626 -10.84 -15.31 37.51
N TYR A 627 -10.02 -15.98 36.70
CA TYR A 627 -9.89 -17.43 36.61
C TYR A 627 -8.43 -17.88 36.73
N THR A 628 -8.23 -19.19 36.91
CA THR A 628 -6.95 -19.81 37.25
C THR A 628 -6.46 -20.77 36.17
N PRO A 629 -5.16 -21.07 36.09
CA PRO A 629 -4.63 -22.11 35.20
C PRO A 629 -5.29 -23.49 35.39
N THR A 630 -5.74 -23.81 36.61
CA THR A 630 -6.48 -25.06 36.87
C THR A 630 -7.83 -25.10 36.14
N GLN A 631 -8.51 -23.95 36.01
CA GLN A 631 -9.78 -23.88 35.29
C GLN A 631 -9.59 -24.02 33.78
N THR A 632 -8.56 -23.40 33.20
CA THR A 632 -8.25 -23.57 31.76
C THR A 632 -7.79 -24.98 31.45
N LYS A 633 -7.06 -25.63 32.36
CA LYS A 633 -6.75 -27.06 32.25
C LYS A 633 -8.00 -27.93 32.24
N ALA A 634 -9.02 -27.62 33.05
CA ALA A 634 -10.30 -28.33 33.01
C ALA A 634 -11.08 -28.05 31.70
N MET A 635 -11.11 -26.79 31.27
CA MET A 635 -11.67 -26.34 29.99
C MET A 635 -11.10 -27.13 28.80
N SER A 636 -9.80 -27.43 28.83
CA SER A 636 -9.11 -28.19 27.77
C SER A 636 -9.77 -29.53 27.45
N ALA A 637 -10.41 -30.17 28.44
CA ALA A 637 -11.12 -31.43 28.24
C ALA A 637 -12.38 -31.23 27.40
N PHE A 638 -13.14 -30.16 27.63
CA PHE A 638 -14.31 -29.82 26.83
C PHE A 638 -13.93 -29.45 25.40
N VAL A 639 -12.86 -28.68 25.21
CA VAL A 639 -12.35 -28.33 23.87
C VAL A 639 -12.02 -29.60 23.07
N LYS A 640 -11.27 -30.53 23.66
CA LYS A 640 -10.94 -31.82 23.01
C LYS A 640 -12.17 -32.67 22.71
N GLN A 641 -13.15 -32.68 23.62
CA GLN A 641 -14.35 -33.51 23.50
C GLN A 641 -15.35 -32.98 22.45
N TYR A 642 -15.53 -31.66 22.38
CA TYR A 642 -16.61 -31.04 21.61
C TYR A 642 -16.12 -30.22 20.41
N ILE A 643 -15.06 -29.44 20.58
CA ILE A 643 -14.59 -28.50 19.55
C ILE A 643 -13.78 -29.22 18.47
N VAL A 644 -12.92 -30.19 18.82
CA VAL A 644 -12.13 -30.95 17.83
C VAL A 644 -13.03 -31.65 16.78
N PRO A 645 -14.09 -32.40 17.16
CA PRO A 645 -15.00 -32.98 16.17
C PRO A 645 -15.81 -31.92 15.41
N LEU A 646 -16.18 -30.81 16.05
CA LEU A 646 -16.92 -29.73 15.41
C LEU A 646 -16.08 -29.05 14.33
N TYR A 647 -14.84 -28.67 14.65
CA TYR A 647 -13.86 -28.12 13.71
C TYR A 647 -13.67 -29.05 12.50
N THR A 648 -13.43 -30.34 12.75
CA THR A 648 -13.28 -31.34 11.68
C THR A 648 -14.49 -31.35 10.74
N SER A 649 -15.71 -31.28 11.30
CA SER A 649 -16.93 -31.24 10.51
C SER A 649 -17.10 -29.94 9.73
N ILE A 650 -16.71 -28.80 10.31
CA ILE A 650 -16.86 -27.48 9.68
C ILE A 650 -15.81 -27.28 8.59
N ASN A 651 -14.56 -27.71 8.80
CA ASN A 651 -13.52 -27.65 7.79
C ASN A 651 -13.89 -28.45 6.53
N ALA A 652 -14.44 -29.66 6.69
CA ALA A 652 -14.94 -30.44 5.54
C ALA A 652 -16.11 -29.75 4.80
N LYS A 653 -16.97 -29.02 5.52
CA LYS A 653 -18.03 -28.21 4.91
C LYS A 653 -17.46 -26.98 4.21
N PHE A 654 -16.40 -26.36 4.75
CA PHE A 654 -15.68 -25.27 4.10
C PHE A 654 -15.06 -25.75 2.79
N GLU A 655 -14.30 -26.84 2.78
CA GLU A 655 -13.74 -27.41 1.55
C GLU A 655 -14.83 -27.66 0.49
N THR A 656 -15.98 -28.19 0.90
CA THR A 656 -17.12 -28.43 -0.01
C THR A 656 -17.71 -27.12 -0.55
N ALA A 657 -17.85 -26.09 0.30
CA ALA A 657 -18.41 -24.80 -0.09
C ALA A 657 -17.46 -23.99 -0.97
N TYR A 658 -16.16 -24.02 -0.66
CA TYR A 658 -15.11 -23.37 -1.44
C TYR A 658 -15.02 -23.98 -2.85
N ASN A 659 -14.96 -25.31 -2.97
CA ASN A 659 -14.97 -25.98 -4.28
C ASN A 659 -16.24 -25.70 -5.10
N ALA A 660 -17.34 -25.29 -4.46
CA ALA A 660 -18.56 -24.92 -5.15
C ALA A 660 -18.52 -23.50 -5.75
N LEU A 661 -17.51 -22.68 -5.41
CA LEU A 661 -17.23 -21.38 -6.03
C LEU A 661 -16.46 -21.52 -7.34
N ASP A 662 -15.52 -22.47 -7.43
CA ASP A 662 -14.75 -22.75 -8.65
C ASP A 662 -15.56 -23.47 -9.75
N GLY A 663 -16.73 -24.01 -9.41
CA GLY A 663 -17.60 -24.68 -10.36
C GLY A 663 -18.45 -23.69 -11.19
N ASN A 664 -18.80 -24.07 -12.43
CA ASN A 664 -19.69 -23.32 -13.34
C ASN A 664 -21.10 -22.98 -12.78
N ASP A 665 -21.42 -23.40 -11.56
CA ASP A 665 -22.72 -23.18 -10.93
C ASP A 665 -22.73 -21.96 -9.98
N ALA A 666 -21.58 -21.34 -9.66
CA ALA A 666 -21.53 -20.13 -8.84
C ALA A 666 -21.89 -18.88 -9.65
N THR A 667 -22.55 -17.91 -9.03
CA THR A 667 -22.83 -16.61 -9.67
C THR A 667 -21.71 -15.61 -9.37
N ASP A 668 -21.56 -14.57 -10.17
CA ASP A 668 -20.61 -13.48 -9.87
C ASP A 668 -20.88 -12.88 -8.49
N ALA A 669 -22.15 -12.74 -8.11
CA ALA A 669 -22.53 -12.29 -6.76
C ALA A 669 -22.04 -13.25 -5.64
N ASP A 670 -21.94 -14.55 -5.89
CA ASP A 670 -21.36 -15.50 -4.94
C ASP A 670 -19.84 -15.33 -4.80
N ILE A 671 -19.16 -15.15 -5.94
CA ILE A 671 -17.71 -14.96 -6.00
C ILE A 671 -17.33 -13.62 -5.37
N ASN A 672 -17.99 -12.53 -5.78
CA ASN A 672 -17.77 -11.17 -5.30
C ASN A 672 -18.04 -11.06 -3.80
N LEU A 673 -19.10 -11.69 -3.29
CA LEU A 673 -19.37 -11.72 -1.85
C LEU A 673 -18.23 -12.40 -1.08
N TYR A 674 -17.73 -13.53 -1.57
CA TYR A 674 -16.67 -14.26 -0.90
C TYR A 674 -15.35 -13.49 -0.94
N LYS A 675 -14.95 -12.98 -2.12
CA LYS A 675 -13.72 -12.20 -2.29
C LYS A 675 -13.74 -10.88 -1.50
N GLY A 676 -14.79 -10.08 -1.66
CA GLY A 676 -14.91 -8.79 -0.97
C GLY A 676 -14.96 -8.91 0.56
N LEU A 677 -15.44 -10.03 1.09
CA LEU A 677 -15.48 -10.27 2.54
C LEU A 677 -14.20 -10.90 3.11
N ILE A 678 -13.52 -11.78 2.36
CA ILE A 678 -12.42 -12.62 2.88
C ILE A 678 -11.04 -12.18 2.39
N PHE A 679 -10.94 -11.66 1.17
CA PHE A 679 -9.64 -11.39 0.54
C PHE A 679 -9.40 -9.91 0.26
N ASP A 680 -10.38 -9.20 -0.29
CA ASP A 680 -10.09 -7.87 -0.82
C ASP A 680 -9.97 -6.83 0.29
N SER A 681 -8.95 -5.98 0.14
CA SER A 681 -8.77 -4.83 1.01
C SER A 681 -9.91 -3.83 0.84
N LEU A 682 -10.55 -3.48 1.95
CA LEU A 682 -11.57 -2.42 1.99
C LEU A 682 -11.01 -1.02 1.69
N PHE A 683 -9.70 -0.86 1.70
CA PHE A 683 -9.05 0.44 1.60
C PHE A 683 -8.36 0.69 0.27
N THR A 684 -7.86 -0.35 -0.40
CA THR A 684 -6.95 -0.18 -1.56
C THR A 684 -7.38 -0.85 -2.84
N LYS A 685 -8.28 -1.83 -2.78
CA LYS A 685 -8.94 -2.35 -3.98
C LYS A 685 -10.10 -1.47 -4.46
N THR A 686 -10.29 -0.30 -3.86
CA THR A 686 -11.39 0.64 -4.12
C THR A 686 -11.29 1.43 -5.42
N THR A 687 -10.23 1.22 -6.22
CA THR A 687 -9.98 1.89 -7.51
C THR A 687 -9.55 0.89 -8.59
N SER A 688 -9.71 -0.41 -8.31
CA SER A 688 -9.32 -1.50 -9.22
C SER A 688 -10.54 -2.17 -9.87
N LYS A 689 -10.31 -3.15 -10.75
CA LYS A 689 -11.37 -4.01 -11.31
C LYS A 689 -12.21 -4.75 -10.24
N TYR A 690 -11.73 -4.78 -9.00
CA TYR A 690 -12.38 -5.36 -7.83
C TYR A 690 -13.26 -4.37 -7.04
N PHE A 691 -13.46 -3.15 -7.55
CA PHE A 691 -14.21 -2.10 -6.86
C PHE A 691 -15.61 -2.54 -6.45
N ASP A 692 -16.34 -3.23 -7.32
CA ASP A 692 -17.71 -3.68 -7.02
C ASP A 692 -17.75 -4.69 -5.87
N GLU A 693 -16.77 -5.60 -5.81
CA GLU A 693 -16.63 -6.61 -4.74
C GLU A 693 -16.49 -5.92 -3.36
N VAL A 694 -15.58 -4.94 -3.29
CA VAL A 694 -15.30 -4.16 -2.08
C VAL A 694 -16.46 -3.23 -1.72
N LYS A 695 -17.06 -2.57 -2.71
CA LYS A 695 -18.16 -1.64 -2.51
C LYS A 695 -19.36 -2.36 -1.91
N ASP A 696 -19.70 -3.55 -2.41
CA ASP A 696 -20.81 -4.36 -1.89
C ASP A 696 -20.52 -4.85 -0.47
N ALA A 697 -19.28 -5.23 -0.17
CA ALA A 697 -18.86 -5.57 1.18
C ALA A 697 -19.02 -4.39 2.16
N ILE A 698 -18.59 -3.18 1.77
CA ILE A 698 -18.78 -1.95 2.55
C ILE A 698 -20.25 -1.64 2.79
N ASP A 699 -21.10 -1.83 1.77
CA ASP A 699 -22.55 -1.62 1.90
C ASP A 699 -23.18 -2.64 2.87
N LEU A 700 -22.74 -3.89 2.86
CA LEU A 700 -23.16 -4.91 3.82
C LEU A 700 -22.75 -4.55 5.25
N ILE A 701 -21.50 -4.12 5.46
CA ILE A 701 -21.01 -3.68 6.78
C ILE A 701 -21.80 -2.45 7.27
N SER A 702 -22.03 -1.47 6.40
CA SER A 702 -22.83 -0.28 6.71
C SER A 702 -24.26 -0.63 7.16
N ASN A 703 -24.91 -1.55 6.44
CA ASN A 703 -26.25 -2.01 6.79
C ASN A 703 -26.27 -2.82 8.10
N TYR A 704 -25.23 -3.62 8.33
CA TYR A 704 -25.05 -4.33 9.60
C TYR A 704 -24.85 -3.36 10.78
N PHE A 705 -24.03 -2.33 10.65
CA PHE A 705 -23.83 -1.33 11.70
C PHE A 705 -25.12 -0.54 11.99
N LYS A 706 -25.88 -0.17 10.96
CA LYS A 706 -27.23 0.39 11.14
C LYS A 706 -28.20 -0.57 11.84
N TYR A 707 -28.05 -1.87 11.59
CA TYR A 707 -28.82 -2.89 12.31
C TYR A 707 -28.43 -2.96 13.79
N LEU A 708 -27.14 -2.80 14.13
CA LEU A 708 -26.69 -2.76 15.53
C LEU A 708 -27.21 -1.52 16.26
N ASP A 709 -27.29 -0.37 15.59
CA ASP A 709 -27.76 0.89 16.17
C ASP A 709 -29.07 0.71 16.95
N ASN A 710 -29.07 1.18 18.20
CA ASN A 710 -30.26 1.29 19.02
C ASN A 710 -30.57 2.76 19.24
N SER A 711 -31.86 3.11 19.23
CA SER A 711 -32.33 4.51 19.09
C SER A 711 -31.85 5.55 20.12
N ASN A 712 -31.08 5.20 21.16
CA ASN A 712 -30.64 6.17 22.19
C ASN A 712 -29.29 5.88 22.89
N ASP A 713 -28.60 4.77 22.64
CA ASP A 713 -27.43 4.37 23.45
C ASP A 713 -26.26 3.83 22.60
N VAL A 714 -26.54 2.95 21.65
CA VAL A 714 -25.53 2.34 20.77
C VAL A 714 -25.69 2.85 19.34
N MET A 715 -24.62 3.41 18.76
CA MET A 715 -24.58 4.10 17.47
C MET A 715 -23.31 3.68 16.67
N PHE A 716 -23.24 2.43 16.23
CA PHE A 716 -22.13 1.91 15.40
C PHE A 716 -22.03 2.65 14.06
N TYR A 717 -23.16 2.95 13.42
CA TYR A 717 -23.14 3.64 12.12
C TYR A 717 -22.58 5.07 12.23
N ASP A 718 -23.00 5.82 13.25
CA ASP A 718 -22.46 7.16 13.48
C ASP A 718 -20.95 7.12 13.80
N ALA A 719 -20.50 6.10 14.55
CA ALA A 719 -19.09 5.93 14.87
C ALA A 719 -18.24 5.60 13.62
N VAL A 720 -18.75 4.82 12.65
CA VAL A 720 -17.99 4.52 11.43
C VAL A 720 -17.96 5.72 10.49
N GLU A 721 -19.06 6.48 10.41
CA GLU A 721 -19.09 7.73 9.65
C GLU A 721 -18.12 8.76 10.25
N ASP A 722 -18.04 8.88 11.58
CA ASP A 722 -17.09 9.77 12.24
C ASP A 722 -15.64 9.32 12.04
N LEU A 723 -15.36 8.00 12.12
CA LEU A 723 -14.03 7.45 11.86
C LEU A 723 -13.49 7.86 10.47
N PHE A 724 -14.32 7.70 9.44
CA PHE A 724 -13.95 8.06 8.06
C PHE A 724 -13.94 9.57 7.84
N LYS A 725 -14.80 10.33 8.53
CA LYS A 725 -14.79 11.78 8.49
C LYS A 725 -13.52 12.37 9.10
N THR A 726 -13.14 11.97 10.30
CA THR A 726 -11.96 12.54 10.98
C THR A 726 -10.66 11.95 10.42
N GLY A 727 -10.73 10.73 9.87
CA GLY A 727 -9.60 10.02 9.28
C GLY A 727 -8.67 9.42 10.33
N ASN A 728 -9.21 8.89 11.43
CA ASN A 728 -8.40 8.28 12.50
C ASN A 728 -8.03 6.81 12.19
N TYR A 729 -7.85 6.48 10.91
CA TYR A 729 -7.39 5.16 10.48
C TYR A 729 -6.18 5.31 9.55
N PHE A 730 -5.30 4.33 9.62
CA PHE A 730 -4.05 4.25 8.90
C PHE A 730 -3.98 2.94 8.12
N VAL A 731 -3.31 3.00 6.99
CA VAL A 731 -3.16 1.90 6.03
C VAL A 731 -1.68 1.88 5.63
N GLY A 732 -1.00 0.74 5.76
CA GLY A 732 0.47 0.72 5.79
C GLY A 732 1.16 -0.52 5.24
N GLN A 733 2.47 -0.61 5.45
CA GLN A 733 3.33 -1.68 4.89
C GLN A 733 3.66 -2.78 5.89
N VAL A 734 3.58 -2.50 7.19
CA VAL A 734 3.85 -3.51 8.21
C VAL A 734 2.63 -4.39 8.37
N GLU A 735 2.84 -5.70 8.34
CA GLU A 735 1.80 -6.70 8.47
C GLU A 735 0.91 -6.49 9.71
N GLY A 736 -0.37 -6.81 9.61
CA GLY A 736 -1.29 -6.84 10.74
C GLY A 736 -2.35 -5.74 10.76
N ALA A 737 -3.22 -5.82 11.77
CA ALA A 737 -4.22 -4.81 12.08
C ALA A 737 -4.28 -4.62 13.59
N PHE A 738 -4.61 -3.40 14.03
CA PHE A 738 -4.82 -3.13 15.46
C PHE A 738 -5.64 -1.87 15.70
N THR A 739 -6.27 -1.85 16.87
CA THR A 739 -6.92 -0.69 17.45
C THR A 739 -6.11 -0.20 18.65
N TYR A 740 -5.83 1.10 18.68
CA TYR A 740 -5.06 1.68 19.77
C TYR A 740 -5.67 3.01 20.23
N TYR A 741 -6.03 3.09 21.51
CA TYR A 741 -6.32 4.38 22.12
C TYR A 741 -5.01 5.08 22.48
N MET A 742 -4.87 6.32 22.03
CA MET A 742 -3.72 7.16 22.32
C MET A 742 -4.14 8.27 23.28
N PRO A 743 -3.97 8.12 24.61
CA PRO A 743 -4.40 9.11 25.60
C PRO A 743 -3.85 10.51 25.38
N GLN A 744 -2.67 10.61 24.78
CA GLN A 744 -1.92 11.83 24.52
C GLN A 744 -2.53 12.61 23.35
N VAL A 745 -2.97 11.88 22.32
CA VAL A 745 -3.70 12.44 21.16
C VAL A 745 -5.19 12.59 21.49
N GLY A 746 -5.67 11.91 22.53
CA GLY A 746 -7.04 11.98 23.02
C GLY A 746 -8.04 11.25 22.13
N ASN A 747 -7.56 10.29 21.33
CA ASN A 747 -8.36 9.63 20.30
C ASN A 747 -7.94 8.16 20.11
N THR A 748 -8.83 7.37 19.52
CA THR A 748 -8.56 5.98 19.11
C THR A 748 -8.23 5.95 17.63
N ILE A 749 -7.21 5.17 17.28
CA ILE A 749 -6.83 4.94 15.88
C ILE A 749 -7.02 3.47 15.51
N LEU A 750 -7.24 3.23 14.23
CA LEU A 750 -7.11 1.90 13.63
C LEU A 750 -5.93 1.88 12.68
N TYR A 751 -5.23 0.76 12.63
CA TYR A 751 -4.22 0.48 11.62
C TYR A 751 -4.60 -0.80 10.89
N PHE A 752 -4.39 -0.82 9.59
CA PHE A 752 -4.52 -2.00 8.74
C PHE A 752 -3.32 -2.07 7.80
N ASP A 753 -2.80 -3.26 7.56
CA ASP A 753 -1.82 -3.44 6.51
C ASP A 753 -2.45 -3.27 5.11
N ASN A 754 -1.57 -3.02 4.15
CA ASN A 754 -1.87 -2.83 2.75
C ASN A 754 -0.91 -3.60 1.85
N THR A 755 -0.30 -4.64 2.41
CA THR A 755 0.55 -5.51 1.61
C THR A 755 -0.38 -6.26 0.66
N ASP A 756 -0.23 -6.02 -0.64
CA ASP A 756 -0.83 -6.88 -1.64
C ASP A 756 0.01 -8.14 -1.71
N TYR A 757 -0.50 -9.23 -1.13
CA TYR A 757 0.19 -10.51 -1.10
C TYR A 757 0.09 -11.24 -2.47
N GLY A 758 -0.57 -10.64 -3.47
CA GLY A 758 -0.74 -11.19 -4.81
C GLY A 758 -1.91 -12.16 -4.93
N GLU A 759 -2.30 -12.49 -6.17
CA GLU A 759 -3.39 -13.42 -6.45
C GLU A 759 -3.07 -14.83 -5.91
N GLY A 760 -3.94 -15.37 -5.06
CA GLY A 760 -3.81 -16.70 -4.47
C GLY A 760 -3.20 -16.74 -3.06
N TYR A 761 -2.75 -15.61 -2.51
CA TYR A 761 -2.41 -15.51 -1.09
C TYR A 761 -3.64 -15.28 -0.23
N TYR A 762 -3.76 -16.04 0.86
CA TYR A 762 -4.99 -16.14 1.66
C TYR A 762 -5.19 -15.04 2.70
N HIS A 763 -4.28 -14.06 2.79
CA HIS A 763 -4.18 -13.19 3.96
C HIS A 763 -4.17 -11.72 3.55
N CYS A 764 -5.15 -10.97 4.04
CA CYS A 764 -5.21 -9.51 3.93
C CYS A 764 -5.73 -8.98 5.27
N TYR A 765 -4.92 -8.20 6.00
CA TYR A 765 -5.37 -7.63 7.27
C TYR A 765 -6.26 -6.40 7.08
N SER A 766 -6.54 -6.01 5.84
CA SER A 766 -7.50 -4.96 5.50
C SER A 766 -8.83 -5.49 4.93
N ASN A 767 -9.10 -6.80 5.01
CA ASN A 767 -10.37 -7.36 4.58
C ASN A 767 -11.56 -6.97 5.49
N SER A 768 -12.77 -7.35 5.08
CA SER A 768 -14.00 -6.99 5.78
C SER A 768 -14.12 -7.52 7.21
N PHE A 769 -13.73 -8.78 7.45
CA PHE A 769 -13.82 -9.37 8.79
C PHE A 769 -12.81 -8.75 9.74
N THR A 770 -11.59 -8.47 9.28
CA THR A 770 -10.58 -7.76 10.07
C THR A 770 -11.03 -6.32 10.37
N PHE A 771 -11.64 -5.62 9.40
CA PHE A 771 -12.24 -4.31 9.68
C PHE A 771 -13.34 -4.38 10.74
N VAL A 772 -14.25 -5.36 10.65
CA VAL A 772 -15.33 -5.56 11.64
C VAL A 772 -14.77 -5.92 13.01
N HIS A 773 -13.70 -6.73 13.07
CA HIS A 773 -12.97 -7.06 14.30
C HIS A 773 -12.46 -5.79 14.98
N GLU A 774 -11.61 -5.03 14.29
CA GLU A 774 -11.01 -3.80 14.83
C GLU A 774 -12.07 -2.75 15.16
N PHE A 775 -13.14 -2.68 14.37
CA PHE A 775 -14.24 -1.78 14.67
C PHE A 775 -14.95 -2.13 15.98
N GLY A 776 -14.97 -3.40 16.40
CA GLY A 776 -15.49 -3.82 17.71
C GLY A 776 -14.69 -3.24 18.87
N HIS A 777 -13.35 -3.26 18.78
CA HIS A 777 -12.46 -2.60 19.75
C HIS A 777 -12.62 -1.08 19.70
N TYR A 778 -12.61 -0.51 18.49
CA TYR A 778 -12.75 0.93 18.28
C TYR A 778 -14.05 1.45 18.89
N TYR A 779 -15.15 0.72 18.70
CA TYR A 779 -16.46 1.10 19.19
C TYR A 779 -16.53 1.12 20.72
N GLU A 780 -15.90 0.16 21.42
CA GLU A 780 -15.78 0.21 22.89
C GLU A 780 -15.12 1.52 23.33
N ASN A 781 -14.02 1.87 22.68
CA ASN A 781 -13.28 3.07 23.01
C ASN A 781 -14.02 4.36 22.66
N VAL A 782 -14.89 4.37 21.66
CA VAL A 782 -15.72 5.55 21.34
C VAL A 782 -16.92 5.65 22.28
N HIS A 783 -17.62 4.55 22.53
CA HIS A 783 -18.84 4.52 23.34
C HIS A 783 -18.57 4.71 24.83
N ASN A 784 -17.52 4.06 25.35
CA ASN A 784 -17.23 4.00 26.79
C ASN A 784 -16.02 4.86 27.22
N LEU A 785 -15.52 5.77 26.37
CA LEU A 785 -14.41 6.64 26.77
C LEU A 785 -14.79 7.54 27.94
N THR A 786 -14.02 7.46 29.02
CA THR A 786 -14.20 8.36 30.16
C THR A 786 -13.17 9.48 30.15
N LYS A 787 -13.38 10.53 30.97
CA LYS A 787 -12.32 11.51 31.28
C LYS A 787 -11.04 10.87 31.82
N SER A 788 -11.16 9.66 32.39
CA SER A 788 -10.06 8.88 32.93
C SER A 788 -9.42 7.93 31.91
N GLY A 789 -9.85 7.92 30.63
CA GLY A 789 -9.39 7.02 29.58
C GLY A 789 -10.32 5.84 29.32
N GLU A 790 -9.76 4.81 28.67
CA GLU A 790 -10.40 3.53 28.41
C GLU A 790 -10.89 2.86 29.70
N ARG A 791 -11.91 2.03 29.53
CA ARG A 791 -12.42 1.17 30.58
C ARG A 791 -11.38 0.06 30.83
N PRO A 792 -11.02 -0.25 32.09
CA PRO A 792 -9.97 -1.23 32.40
C PRO A 792 -10.52 -2.66 32.29
N LEU A 793 -10.78 -3.09 31.05
CA LEU A 793 -11.29 -4.42 30.72
C LEU A 793 -10.14 -5.44 30.65
N SER A 794 -10.44 -6.72 30.86
CA SER A 794 -9.49 -7.78 30.55
C SER A 794 -9.38 -7.97 29.04
N TYR A 795 -8.25 -8.46 28.55
CA TYR A 795 -8.07 -8.77 27.13
C TYR A 795 -9.13 -9.76 26.62
N ASP A 796 -9.46 -10.78 27.41
CA ASP A 796 -10.55 -11.72 27.06
C ASP A 796 -11.88 -10.99 26.78
N PHE A 797 -12.16 -9.91 27.51
CA PHE A 797 -13.37 -9.13 27.32
C PHE A 797 -13.25 -8.24 26.07
N CYS A 798 -12.14 -7.51 25.90
CA CYS A 798 -11.90 -6.72 24.70
C CYS A 798 -12.04 -7.58 23.42
N GLU A 799 -11.41 -8.76 23.40
CA GLU A 799 -11.48 -9.71 22.27
C GLU A 799 -12.88 -10.29 22.06
N THR A 800 -13.69 -10.43 23.12
CA THR A 800 -15.10 -10.84 22.97
C THR A 800 -15.92 -9.76 22.26
N GLN A 801 -15.52 -8.49 22.37
CA GLN A 801 -16.20 -7.37 21.68
C GLN A 801 -15.86 -7.34 20.18
N SER A 802 -14.61 -7.62 19.81
CA SER A 802 -14.15 -7.67 18.41
C SER A 802 -14.60 -8.96 17.71
N GLN A 803 -14.24 -10.13 18.24
CA GLN A 803 -14.64 -11.43 17.69
C GLN A 803 -16.16 -11.66 17.76
N GLY A 804 -16.82 -11.10 18.79
CA GLY A 804 -18.28 -11.09 18.87
C GLY A 804 -18.92 -10.29 17.73
N ASN A 805 -18.25 -9.22 17.26
CA ASN A 805 -18.70 -8.43 16.13
C ASN A 805 -18.65 -9.24 14.83
N GLU A 806 -17.56 -9.96 14.61
CA GLU A 806 -17.40 -10.86 13.45
C GLU A 806 -18.50 -11.93 13.42
N MET A 807 -18.75 -12.59 14.56
CA MET A 807 -19.75 -13.65 14.67
C MET A 807 -21.18 -13.13 14.53
N MET A 808 -21.47 -11.94 15.07
CA MET A 808 -22.75 -11.27 14.89
C MET A 808 -22.95 -10.80 13.44
N PHE A 809 -21.90 -10.29 12.78
CA PHE A 809 -21.93 -9.94 11.36
C PHE A 809 -22.17 -11.17 10.48
N LEU A 810 -21.44 -12.27 10.74
CA LEU A 810 -21.61 -13.52 10.01
C LEU A 810 -23.02 -14.10 10.14
N ALA A 811 -23.62 -14.01 11.32
CA ALA A 811 -25.00 -14.41 11.53
C ALA A 811 -25.98 -13.51 10.76
N TRP A 812 -25.77 -12.19 10.83
CA TRP A 812 -26.60 -11.21 10.13
C TRP A 812 -26.57 -11.41 8.61
N LEU A 813 -25.39 -11.68 8.03
CA LEU A 813 -25.23 -11.98 6.61
C LEU A 813 -26.13 -13.12 6.15
N GLY A 814 -26.29 -14.17 6.97
CA GLY A 814 -27.10 -15.34 6.61
C GLY A 814 -28.58 -15.07 6.37
N SER A 815 -29.08 -13.91 6.84
CA SER A 815 -30.46 -13.45 6.57
C SER A 815 -30.54 -12.27 5.61
N ASN A 816 -29.41 -11.68 5.21
CA ASN A 816 -29.34 -10.41 4.50
C ASN A 816 -28.55 -10.46 3.18
N THR A 817 -28.18 -11.65 2.69
CA THR A 817 -27.64 -11.86 1.34
C THR A 817 -28.40 -12.94 0.57
N THR A 818 -28.48 -12.78 -0.75
CA THR A 818 -29.02 -13.79 -1.67
C THR A 818 -27.95 -14.68 -2.30
N ALA A 819 -26.67 -14.32 -2.17
CA ALA A 819 -25.51 -15.04 -2.67
C ALA A 819 -25.18 -16.25 -1.75
N SER A 820 -26.04 -17.27 -1.83
CA SER A 820 -26.05 -18.38 -0.89
C SER A 820 -24.79 -19.27 -0.91
N LYS A 821 -24.09 -19.39 -2.04
CA LYS A 821 -22.85 -20.19 -2.13
C LYS A 821 -21.69 -19.39 -1.58
N GLY A 822 -21.59 -18.11 -1.98
CA GLY A 822 -20.63 -17.17 -1.40
C GLY A 822 -20.76 -17.13 0.11
N TYR A 823 -21.99 -16.96 0.62
CA TYR A 823 -22.25 -16.97 2.06
C TYR A 823 -21.84 -18.29 2.73
N ASN A 824 -22.11 -19.45 2.13
CA ASN A 824 -21.70 -20.72 2.72
C ASN A 824 -20.18 -20.86 2.80
N ALA A 825 -19.44 -20.39 1.79
CA ALA A 825 -17.99 -20.36 1.81
C ALA A 825 -17.46 -19.42 2.92
N VAL A 826 -17.97 -18.19 2.99
CA VAL A 826 -17.67 -17.22 4.07
C VAL A 826 -17.97 -17.83 5.45
N LYS A 827 -19.18 -18.36 5.65
CA LYS A 827 -19.63 -18.93 6.91
C LYS A 827 -18.74 -20.06 7.41
N TYR A 828 -18.46 -21.05 6.57
CA TYR A 828 -17.65 -22.18 7.02
C TYR A 828 -16.18 -21.82 7.15
N SER A 829 -15.66 -20.89 6.33
CA SER A 829 -14.31 -20.33 6.51
C SER A 829 -14.17 -19.65 7.87
N GLN A 830 -15.06 -18.71 8.19
CA GLN A 830 -15.02 -17.94 9.43
C GLN A 830 -15.27 -18.81 10.68
N LEU A 831 -16.21 -19.75 10.62
CA LEU A 831 -16.41 -20.71 11.71
C LEU A 831 -15.21 -21.65 11.87
N ALA A 832 -14.58 -22.10 10.78
CA ALA A 832 -13.37 -22.92 10.85
C ALA A 832 -12.22 -22.15 11.49
N ASN A 833 -12.00 -20.90 11.07
CA ASN A 833 -10.99 -20.01 11.64
C ASN A 833 -11.20 -19.82 13.16
N MET A 834 -12.40 -19.45 13.58
CA MET A 834 -12.72 -19.26 15.01
C MET A 834 -12.54 -20.54 15.84
N LEU A 835 -12.98 -21.69 15.32
CA LEU A 835 -12.79 -22.98 16.00
C LEU A 835 -11.31 -23.36 16.05
N GLN A 836 -10.54 -23.14 14.98
CA GLN A 836 -9.10 -23.37 14.96
C GLN A 836 -8.37 -22.48 15.96
N THR A 837 -8.76 -21.21 16.09
CA THR A 837 -8.27 -20.28 17.11
C THR A 837 -8.47 -20.83 18.51
N VAL A 838 -9.66 -21.37 18.82
CA VAL A 838 -9.91 -22.04 20.13
C VAL A 838 -8.98 -23.24 20.32
N LEU A 839 -8.78 -24.09 19.30
CA LEU A 839 -7.90 -25.26 19.37
C LEU A 839 -6.43 -24.85 19.63
N ASN A 840 -5.89 -23.94 18.82
CA ASN A 840 -4.52 -23.45 18.91
C ASN A 840 -4.28 -22.75 20.25
N ALA A 841 -5.18 -21.86 20.66
CA ALA A 841 -5.07 -21.11 21.92
C ALA A 841 -5.06 -22.02 23.14
N THR A 842 -5.92 -23.05 23.15
CA THR A 842 -5.98 -24.01 24.25
C THR A 842 -4.76 -24.95 24.25
N ALA A 843 -4.24 -25.33 23.06
CA ALA A 843 -3.04 -26.15 22.93
C ALA A 843 -1.79 -25.43 23.45
N ILE A 844 -1.62 -24.16 23.09
CA ILE A 844 -0.52 -23.32 23.57
C ILE A 844 -0.58 -23.12 25.09
N ASP A 845 -1.75 -22.80 25.66
CA ASP A 845 -1.88 -22.67 27.11
C ASP A 845 -1.53 -23.97 27.85
N GLU A 846 -1.97 -25.12 27.32
CA GLU A 846 -1.61 -26.42 27.90
C GLU A 846 -0.09 -26.69 27.82
N PHE A 847 0.56 -26.27 26.74
CA PHE A 847 2.00 -26.34 26.57
C PHE A 847 2.75 -25.40 27.53
N GLU A 848 2.37 -24.13 27.62
CA GLU A 848 2.97 -23.17 28.54
C GLU A 848 2.82 -23.63 29.98
N GLN A 849 1.61 -24.04 30.39
CA GLN A 849 1.39 -24.58 31.73
C GLN A 849 2.29 -25.78 32.03
N ALA A 850 2.46 -26.70 31.08
CA ALA A 850 3.34 -27.85 31.23
C ALA A 850 4.80 -27.41 31.45
N VAL A 851 5.30 -26.50 30.60
CA VAL A 851 6.68 -26.03 30.64
C VAL A 851 6.97 -25.22 31.91
N TYR A 852 6.12 -24.25 32.26
CA TYR A 852 6.29 -23.40 33.43
C TYR A 852 6.16 -24.14 34.77
N THR A 853 5.38 -25.23 34.81
CA THR A 853 5.27 -26.10 36.00
C THR A 853 6.30 -27.23 36.01
N GLY A 854 6.98 -27.46 34.88
CA GLY A 854 7.96 -28.54 34.71
C GLY A 854 7.34 -29.95 34.74
N SER A 855 6.03 -30.08 34.47
CA SER A 855 5.33 -31.36 34.57
C SER A 855 4.26 -31.55 33.49
N TYR A 856 4.32 -32.70 32.82
CA TYR A 856 3.26 -33.17 31.92
C TYR A 856 3.18 -34.70 31.96
N GLU A 857 1.98 -35.25 31.77
CA GLU A 857 1.79 -36.70 31.76
C GLU A 857 2.60 -37.35 30.63
N GLY A 858 3.36 -38.40 30.95
CA GLY A 858 4.23 -39.09 30.00
C GLY A 858 5.65 -38.54 29.91
N TYR A 859 5.96 -37.42 30.57
CA TYR A 859 7.29 -36.80 30.57
C TYR A 859 7.91 -36.86 31.96
N THR A 860 9.12 -37.42 32.07
CA THR A 860 9.86 -37.51 33.35
C THR A 860 10.61 -36.22 33.69
N THR A 861 11.04 -35.49 32.67
CA THR A 861 11.70 -34.18 32.77
C THR A 861 11.24 -33.34 31.57
N LEU A 862 10.98 -32.05 31.77
CA LEU A 862 10.78 -31.09 30.68
C LEU A 862 11.99 -30.16 30.59
N ASN A 863 12.54 -30.00 29.39
CA ASN A 863 13.66 -29.13 29.07
C ASN A 863 13.68 -28.84 27.57
N LYS A 864 14.58 -27.96 27.13
CA LYS A 864 14.70 -27.56 25.71
C LYS A 864 14.75 -28.71 24.70
N ASN A 865 15.27 -29.89 25.07
CA ASN A 865 15.41 -31.02 24.15
C ASN A 865 14.09 -31.76 23.88
N ASN A 866 13.01 -31.46 24.61
CA ASN A 866 11.73 -32.16 24.44
C ASN A 866 10.51 -31.24 24.42
N TYR A 867 10.70 -29.92 24.33
CA TYR A 867 9.59 -28.98 24.14
C TYR A 867 8.87 -29.18 22.82
N GLN A 868 9.59 -29.42 21.72
CA GLN A 868 8.95 -29.71 20.42
C GLN A 868 8.11 -30.99 20.50
N ASP A 869 8.69 -32.10 20.96
CA ASP A 869 7.97 -33.37 21.14
C ASP A 869 6.73 -33.23 22.05
N LEU A 870 6.83 -32.42 23.11
CA LEU A 870 5.71 -32.12 24.00
C LEU A 870 4.60 -31.38 23.23
N TYR A 871 4.95 -30.34 22.49
CA TYR A 871 3.98 -29.56 21.74
C TYR A 871 3.31 -30.40 20.63
N ASP A 872 4.06 -31.20 19.89
CA ASP A 872 3.51 -32.15 18.90
C ASP A 872 2.53 -33.15 19.53
N THR A 873 2.85 -33.63 20.73
CA THR A 873 1.99 -34.51 21.51
C THR A 873 0.70 -33.83 21.92
N ILE A 874 0.77 -32.55 22.31
CA ILE A 874 -0.40 -31.73 22.65
C ILE A 874 -1.24 -31.49 21.39
N CYS A 875 -0.66 -30.99 20.30
CA CYS A 875 -1.36 -30.70 19.05
C CYS A 875 -2.07 -31.93 18.46
N THR A 876 -1.47 -33.12 18.56
CA THR A 876 -2.13 -34.38 18.18
C THR A 876 -3.44 -34.59 18.94
N LYS A 877 -3.54 -34.21 20.23
CA LYS A 877 -4.77 -34.32 21.03
C LYS A 877 -5.84 -33.31 20.62
N TYR A 878 -5.45 -32.20 19.99
CA TYR A 878 -6.36 -31.18 19.45
C TYR A 878 -6.67 -31.39 17.96
N GLY A 879 -6.18 -32.46 17.34
CA GLY A 879 -6.40 -32.70 15.91
C GLY A 879 -5.68 -31.70 14.99
N ILE A 880 -4.70 -30.97 15.51
CA ILE A 880 -3.84 -30.06 14.75
C ILE A 880 -2.80 -30.92 14.05
N ASN A 881 -2.98 -31.11 12.73
CA ASN A 881 -2.18 -32.03 11.93
C ASN A 881 -1.27 -31.24 10.98
N ASP A 882 -0.04 -30.97 11.42
CA ASP A 882 1.04 -30.56 10.52
C ASP A 882 2.34 -31.29 10.92
N LYS A 883 2.39 -32.57 10.56
CA LYS A 883 3.52 -33.46 10.90
C LYS A 883 4.61 -33.49 9.83
N GLU A 884 4.34 -32.97 8.64
CA GLU A 884 5.25 -33.07 7.51
C GLU A 884 6.29 -31.94 7.49
N ASN A 885 5.99 -30.76 8.08
CA ASN A 885 6.93 -29.62 8.13
C ASN A 885 7.31 -29.11 9.54
N GLY A 886 6.90 -29.79 10.61
CA GLY A 886 7.31 -29.47 11.98
C GLY A 886 6.49 -28.34 12.60
N ASN A 887 5.64 -28.69 13.55
CA ASN A 887 4.75 -27.78 14.25
C ASN A 887 5.51 -26.85 15.23
N THR A 888 6.32 -25.93 14.70
CA THR A 888 7.14 -24.97 15.46
C THR A 888 6.35 -23.74 15.91
N TYR A 889 5.03 -23.72 15.70
CA TYR A 889 4.15 -22.57 15.98
C TYR A 889 4.32 -21.97 17.37
N TRP A 890 4.52 -22.81 18.40
CA TRP A 890 4.74 -22.36 19.78
C TRP A 890 5.95 -21.42 19.91
N MET A 891 6.96 -21.56 19.03
CA MET A 891 8.15 -20.72 19.03
C MET A 891 7.81 -19.28 18.69
N GLY A 892 6.80 -19.04 17.84
CA GLY A 892 6.34 -17.69 17.52
C GLY A 892 5.53 -17.04 18.63
N VAL A 893 4.68 -17.80 19.34
CA VAL A 893 3.64 -17.21 20.20
C VAL A 893 3.93 -17.26 21.71
N CYS A 894 4.93 -18.02 22.18
CA CYS A 894 5.16 -18.22 23.62
C CYS A 894 6.19 -17.26 24.26
N PHE A 895 6.97 -16.51 23.47
CA PHE A 895 8.06 -15.70 23.99
C PHE A 895 7.61 -14.33 24.50
N ASP A 896 6.88 -13.60 23.66
CA ASP A 896 6.61 -12.18 23.92
C ASP A 896 5.67 -11.97 25.09
N ASN A 897 4.66 -12.84 25.20
CA ASN A 897 3.60 -12.70 26.19
C ASN A 897 3.18 -14.05 26.76
N ALA A 898 4.02 -14.60 27.63
CA ALA A 898 3.71 -15.87 28.27
C ALA A 898 2.37 -15.80 29.05
N ALA A 899 1.53 -16.83 28.89
CA ALA A 899 0.15 -16.91 29.37
C ALA A 899 -0.88 -16.00 28.66
N TYR A 900 -0.52 -15.19 27.66
CA TYR A 900 -1.51 -14.37 26.94
C TYR A 900 -2.42 -15.18 26.04
N TYR A 901 -1.86 -16.15 25.32
CA TYR A 901 -2.48 -16.75 24.15
C TYR A 901 -3.85 -17.44 24.42
N ILE A 902 -4.08 -17.87 25.66
CA ILE A 902 -5.39 -18.41 26.10
C ILE A 902 -6.54 -17.41 25.99
N SER A 903 -6.26 -16.09 25.97
CA SER A 903 -7.28 -15.04 25.84
C SER A 903 -8.13 -15.26 24.59
N TYR A 904 -7.51 -15.68 23.48
CA TYR A 904 -8.21 -15.95 22.23
C TYR A 904 -9.23 -17.09 22.33
N ALA A 905 -8.96 -18.15 23.10
CA ALA A 905 -9.98 -19.17 23.35
C ALA A 905 -11.09 -18.64 24.26
N MET A 906 -10.71 -17.87 25.28
CA MET A 906 -11.63 -17.33 26.28
C MET A 906 -12.60 -16.30 25.70
N SER A 907 -12.22 -15.62 24.62
CA SER A 907 -13.07 -14.70 23.86
C SER A 907 -13.80 -15.35 22.70
N ALA A 908 -13.14 -16.26 21.97
CA ALA A 908 -13.74 -16.88 20.78
C ALA A 908 -14.93 -17.77 21.15
N LEU A 909 -14.83 -18.51 22.26
CA LEU A 909 -15.89 -19.39 22.74
C LEU A 909 -17.25 -18.67 22.96
N PRO A 910 -17.35 -17.60 23.78
CA PRO A 910 -18.59 -16.84 23.90
C PRO A 910 -18.94 -16.05 22.63
N SER A 911 -17.96 -15.69 21.79
CA SER A 911 -18.24 -15.03 20.49
C SER A 911 -18.94 -16.00 19.51
N ILE A 912 -18.50 -17.25 19.44
CA ILE A 912 -19.17 -18.31 18.67
C ILE A 912 -20.56 -18.59 19.24
N GLU A 913 -20.76 -18.43 20.56
CA GLU A 913 -22.08 -18.53 21.18
C GLU A 913 -23.05 -17.44 20.71
N ILE A 914 -22.56 -16.22 20.44
CA ILE A 914 -23.39 -15.16 19.83
C ILE A 914 -23.91 -15.63 18.46
N TYR A 915 -23.06 -16.23 17.63
CA TYR A 915 -23.50 -16.85 16.37
C TYR A 915 -24.49 -17.99 16.62
N ALA A 916 -24.20 -18.88 17.57
CA ALA A 916 -25.07 -20.00 17.92
C ALA A 916 -26.48 -19.55 18.32
N LYS A 917 -26.59 -18.50 19.14
CA LYS A 917 -27.89 -17.90 19.51
C LYS A 917 -28.62 -17.31 18.32
N ALA A 918 -27.89 -16.72 17.38
CA ALA A 918 -28.49 -16.11 16.20
C ALA A 918 -29.11 -17.15 15.26
N VAL A 919 -28.48 -18.31 15.13
CA VAL A 919 -28.94 -19.41 14.26
C VAL A 919 -29.82 -20.43 14.98
N ASP A 920 -29.87 -20.41 16.32
CA ASP A 920 -30.80 -21.24 17.09
C ASP A 920 -32.24 -20.84 16.82
N LYS A 921 -33.10 -21.86 16.67
CA LYS A 921 -34.52 -21.72 16.32
C LYS A 921 -35.33 -20.92 17.34
N ASP A 922 -34.88 -20.90 18.61
CA ASP A 922 -35.55 -20.24 19.72
C ASP A 922 -34.88 -18.91 20.13
N GLY A 923 -33.70 -18.58 19.56
CA GLY A 923 -32.94 -17.35 19.81
C GLY A 923 -33.18 -16.29 18.73
N GLY A 924 -32.55 -16.45 17.57
CA GLY A 924 -32.65 -15.53 16.44
C GLY A 924 -31.74 -14.30 16.55
N LEU A 925 -31.66 -13.53 15.46
CA LEU A 925 -30.74 -12.38 15.33
C LEU A 925 -30.92 -11.30 16.39
N ASP A 926 -32.14 -11.03 16.85
CA ASP A 926 -32.41 -9.99 17.86
C ASP A 926 -31.90 -10.40 19.26
N VAL A 927 -31.95 -11.68 19.60
CA VAL A 927 -31.43 -12.21 20.88
C VAL A 927 -29.90 -12.15 20.87
N ALA A 928 -29.27 -12.61 19.79
CA ALA A 928 -27.83 -12.52 19.61
C ALA A 928 -27.35 -11.07 19.63
N ARG A 929 -28.05 -10.17 18.93
CA ARG A 929 -27.77 -8.74 18.97
C ARG A 929 -27.86 -8.18 20.38
N THR A 930 -28.89 -8.55 21.15
CA THR A 930 -29.04 -8.09 22.54
C THR A 930 -27.87 -8.56 23.41
N ALA A 931 -27.45 -9.82 23.26
CA ALA A 931 -26.28 -10.36 23.94
C ALA A 931 -25.00 -9.58 23.58
N TYR A 932 -24.76 -9.37 22.28
CA TYR A 932 -23.61 -8.61 21.79
C TYR A 932 -23.59 -7.17 22.31
N LEU A 933 -24.70 -6.44 22.22
CA LEU A 933 -24.77 -5.05 22.70
C LEU A 933 -24.62 -4.92 24.23
N THR A 934 -24.93 -5.99 24.98
CA THR A 934 -24.72 -6.01 26.44
C THR A 934 -23.24 -5.92 26.82
N LEU A 935 -22.33 -6.34 25.93
CA LEU A 935 -20.88 -6.22 26.13
C LEU A 935 -20.41 -4.76 26.25
N PHE A 936 -21.11 -3.83 25.58
CA PHE A 936 -20.78 -2.40 25.61
C PHE A 936 -21.58 -1.66 26.69
N THR A 937 -22.86 -1.98 26.83
CA THR A 937 -23.80 -1.22 27.67
C THR A 937 -23.76 -1.61 29.16
N ASN A 938 -23.18 -2.76 29.51
CA ASN A 938 -23.00 -3.14 30.91
C ASN A 938 -21.84 -2.35 31.54
N ALA A 939 -22.11 -1.68 32.67
CA ALA A 939 -21.11 -0.87 33.37
C ALA A 939 -20.06 -1.67 34.17
N SER A 940 -20.25 -2.99 34.33
CA SER A 940 -19.29 -3.87 35.01
C SER A 940 -18.03 -4.04 34.16
N THR A 941 -16.86 -4.06 34.81
CA THR A 941 -15.59 -4.45 34.19
C THR A 941 -15.22 -5.90 34.48
N ASP A 942 -16.01 -6.62 35.29
CA ASP A 942 -15.81 -8.04 35.55
C ASP A 942 -16.39 -8.88 34.41
N TYR A 943 -15.51 -9.59 33.71
CA TYR A 943 -15.82 -10.35 32.50
C TYR A 943 -16.97 -11.35 32.69
N ASN A 944 -16.94 -12.15 33.76
CA ASN A 944 -17.95 -13.19 34.00
C ASN A 944 -19.33 -12.59 34.32
N THR A 945 -19.34 -11.48 35.05
CA THR A 945 -20.56 -10.73 35.33
C THR A 945 -21.19 -10.20 34.04
N VAL A 946 -20.38 -9.73 33.09
CA VAL A 946 -20.88 -9.23 31.80
C VAL A 946 -21.39 -10.37 30.93
N LEU A 947 -20.66 -11.48 30.80
CA LEU A 947 -21.13 -12.66 30.05
C LEU A 947 -22.49 -13.15 30.57
N ALA A 948 -22.62 -13.32 31.89
CA ALA A 948 -23.87 -13.73 32.51
C ALA A 948 -25.02 -12.73 32.25
N ALA A 949 -24.73 -11.43 32.25
CA ALA A 949 -25.71 -10.40 31.92
C ALA A 949 -26.11 -10.40 30.44
N ALA A 950 -25.18 -10.73 29.54
CA ALA A 950 -25.43 -10.92 28.12
C ALA A 950 -26.16 -12.24 27.81
N GLY A 951 -26.35 -13.11 28.81
CA GLY A 951 -26.91 -14.45 28.61
C GLY A 951 -25.95 -15.39 27.88
N LEU A 952 -24.64 -15.11 27.95
CA LEU A 952 -23.57 -15.94 27.43
C LEU A 952 -23.00 -16.82 28.55
N HIS A 953 -22.59 -18.03 28.20
CA HIS A 953 -21.97 -18.96 29.12
C HIS A 953 -20.50 -18.59 29.36
N ASN A 954 -20.02 -18.97 30.54
CA ASN A 954 -18.59 -18.98 30.78
C ASN A 954 -17.93 -20.19 30.08
N ALA A 955 -16.70 -20.02 29.58
CA ALA A 955 -15.91 -21.09 28.96
C ALA A 955 -15.70 -22.33 29.86
N PHE A 956 -15.87 -22.22 31.18
CA PHE A 956 -15.74 -23.34 32.11
C PHE A 956 -17.02 -24.18 32.26
N GLU A 957 -18.09 -23.87 31.52
CA GLU A 957 -19.37 -24.57 31.58
C GLU A 957 -19.54 -25.51 30.38
N GLU A 958 -19.78 -26.80 30.63
CA GLU A 958 -19.98 -27.79 29.55
C GLU A 958 -21.21 -27.48 28.67
N ALA A 959 -22.20 -26.75 29.21
CA ALA A 959 -23.40 -26.34 28.51
C ALA A 959 -23.08 -25.50 27.26
N LEU A 960 -22.09 -24.60 27.34
CA LEU A 960 -21.60 -23.82 26.21
C LEU A 960 -21.24 -24.72 25.03
N TYR A 961 -20.36 -25.69 25.25
CA TYR A 961 -19.85 -26.57 24.20
C TYR A 961 -20.94 -27.42 23.55
N THR A 962 -21.93 -27.82 24.35
CA THR A 962 -23.11 -28.54 23.86
C THR A 962 -24.00 -27.63 23.00
N GLU A 963 -24.21 -26.37 23.42
CA GLU A 963 -24.93 -25.36 22.65
C GLU A 963 -24.24 -25.07 21.31
N LEU A 964 -22.93 -24.81 21.31
CA LEU A 964 -22.16 -24.57 20.09
C LEU A 964 -22.27 -25.76 19.12
N THR A 965 -22.09 -26.99 19.63
CA THR A 965 -22.15 -28.20 18.80
C THR A 965 -23.54 -28.41 18.21
N ASN A 966 -24.61 -28.13 18.95
CA ASN A 966 -25.98 -28.33 18.48
C ASN A 966 -26.42 -27.27 17.46
N ALA A 967 -25.97 -26.03 17.62
CA ALA A 967 -26.38 -24.92 16.74
C ALA A 967 -25.62 -24.91 15.41
N ILE A 968 -24.33 -25.32 15.41
CA ILE A 968 -23.42 -25.15 14.27
C ILE A 968 -23.30 -26.40 13.39
N LYS A 969 -23.46 -27.59 13.98
CA LYS A 969 -23.34 -28.87 13.26
C LYS A 969 -24.51 -29.11 12.32
#